data_AF-A0A1V6FJ71-F1
#
_entry.id   AF-A0A1V6FJ71-F1
#
_cell.length_a   1.000
_cell.length_b   1.000
_cell.length_c   1.000
_cell.angle_alpha   90.00
_cell.angle_beta   90.00
_cell.angle_gamma   90.00
#
_symmetry.space_group_name_H-M   'P 1'
#
loop_
_entity.id
_entity.type
_entity.pdbx_description
1 polymer ?
#
loop_
_entity_poly.entity_id
_entity_poly.type
_entity_poly.pdbx_seq_one_letter_code
_entity_poly.pdbx_strand_id
1 'polypeptide(L)'
;MGSNFGSLGDFFPATEVPCRVRGCRNLLRISGDAVMNTLATGKNLRSDRMCDECYSRLQTLADQELSCSKKGCDGTWVWNRYQQLEALAAGRGDRPPRGLCQKCRDELKAVKDVEQPCRMKGCKNTWTWSAREQLEAAGKPAPRRLCEECFQTLRTLEDRQLPCRVKGCAHTVLWNRYQQLEYLKAGRTLEEPPRRLCDACLARSAKLQEQEKPCRIHGCKNTWTWRVHDQLEALAATPEGQEPTVPNRMCNDCFAFYNSAKDMEQPCRNHTCRKTWVWTRSMQLGAKQHGQTRPPAKLCEDCAALLKTLSDQEVPCRVNGCKGTWVYKVEEQLRDLTAGRTTPPPKRCRACNDFLANHPAKEITCQHCGKAILLSSQEQLDCALAVSVRPSLCADCVGAEIAQIRPPEPEPVQSSRLLIRIPKGGPWTEHAVIRDWPPRMTREKVEHMEQATVRIVCIGDELTVSCEDETRSWPAHLQQNLQRRLGNGEDVCVLNAGIAGCTTALACRRFERDVKPFEPQLVIFSFAFSDARCGFGTSAPDDECARRTAALADDFCRFDELLHAANYPALCWLPNPIYPQDSPEGRYDRDAHARWAERQHALFDATLRQVRQSCASAGLNAVVDARALFTVNGDKSARRWMASDSWFLHNEIGAQSIAAWIESTIVENKLLGERL
;
A
#
# COMPACT_ATOMS: atom_id res chain seq x y z
N MET A 1 66.25 -55.74 88.35
CA MET A 1 65.71 -55.40 87.03
C MET A 1 64.23 -55.75 87.05
N GLY A 2 63.38 -54.74 86.91
CA GLY A 2 61.96 -54.80 87.24
C GLY A 2 61.11 -55.52 86.20
N SER A 3 60.20 -56.35 86.69
CA SER A 3 59.09 -56.91 85.96
C SER A 3 57.81 -56.16 86.37
N ASN A 4 57.57 -55.00 85.77
CA ASN A 4 56.25 -54.37 85.74
C ASN A 4 55.53 -54.84 84.48
N PHE A 5 54.80 -55.95 84.59
CA PHE A 5 53.74 -56.25 83.62
C PHE A 5 52.66 -55.17 83.80
N GLY A 6 52.47 -54.35 82.76
CA GLY A 6 51.43 -53.33 82.71
C GLY A 6 50.04 -53.93 82.91
N SER A 7 49.15 -53.14 83.50
CA SER A 7 47.74 -53.49 83.70
C SER A 7 47.07 -53.78 82.35
N LEU A 8 46.20 -54.79 82.28
CA LEU A 8 45.34 -55.10 81.12
C LEU A 8 44.51 -53.90 80.63
N GLY A 9 44.40 -52.83 81.44
CA GLY A 9 43.78 -51.56 81.08
C GLY A 9 44.55 -50.71 80.06
N ASP A 10 45.86 -50.94 79.88
CA ASP A 10 46.72 -50.15 78.98
C ASP A 10 46.48 -50.43 77.47
N PHE A 11 45.66 -51.44 77.13
CA PHE A 11 45.36 -51.83 75.75
C PHE A 11 44.12 -51.16 75.13
N PHE A 12 43.33 -50.40 75.90
CA PHE A 12 42.13 -49.72 75.41
C PHE A 12 42.26 -48.19 75.48
N PRO A 13 42.49 -47.49 74.36
CA PRO A 13 42.61 -46.04 74.37
C PRO A 13 41.30 -45.38 74.82
N ALA A 14 41.40 -44.34 75.65
CA ALA A 14 40.25 -43.58 76.14
C ALA A 14 39.41 -43.09 74.95
N THR A 15 38.13 -43.48 74.90
CA THR A 15 37.24 -43.11 73.80
C THR A 15 36.44 -41.87 74.20
N GLU A 16 36.49 -40.83 73.39
CA GLU A 16 35.73 -39.60 73.60
C GLU A 16 34.39 -39.69 72.86
N VAL A 17 33.27 -39.68 73.61
CA VAL A 17 31.91 -39.82 73.05
C VAL A 17 31.11 -38.54 73.34
N PRO A 18 30.41 -37.95 72.35
CA PRO A 18 29.57 -36.77 72.60
C PRO A 18 28.38 -37.09 73.51
N CYS A 19 28.02 -36.12 74.35
CA CYS A 19 26.84 -36.20 75.22
C CYS A 19 25.54 -36.38 74.40
N ARG A 20 24.64 -37.25 74.87
CA ARG A 20 23.35 -37.54 74.23
C ARG A 20 22.35 -36.36 74.24
N VAL A 21 22.49 -35.41 75.17
CA VAL A 21 21.56 -34.29 75.32
C VAL A 21 21.69 -33.34 74.12
N ARG A 22 20.59 -33.14 73.38
CA ARG A 22 20.56 -32.23 72.22
C ARG A 22 20.88 -30.81 72.67
N GLY A 23 21.98 -30.25 72.14
CA GLY A 23 22.47 -28.90 72.47
C GLY A 23 23.71 -28.90 73.36
N CYS A 24 24.03 -30.00 74.06
CA CYS A 24 25.25 -30.11 74.84
C CYS A 24 26.46 -30.38 73.92
N ARG A 25 27.58 -29.68 74.17
CA ARG A 25 28.83 -29.85 73.40
C ARG A 25 29.91 -30.63 74.17
N ASN A 26 29.59 -31.16 75.36
CA ASN A 26 30.56 -31.85 76.21
C ASN A 26 30.86 -33.25 75.69
N LEU A 27 32.14 -33.64 75.78
CA LEU A 27 32.64 -34.97 75.45
C LEU A 27 32.84 -35.78 76.73
N LEU A 28 32.40 -37.03 76.72
CA LEU A 28 32.62 -38.01 77.77
C LEU A 28 33.93 -38.75 77.49
N ARG A 29 34.89 -38.70 78.42
CA ARG A 29 36.04 -39.61 78.41
C ARG A 29 35.68 -40.91 79.12
N ILE A 30 35.61 -41.99 78.35
CA ILE A 30 35.42 -43.34 78.90
C ILE A 30 36.81 -43.99 78.94
N SER A 31 37.35 -44.28 80.13
CA SER A 31 38.62 -45.00 80.28
C SER A 31 38.41 -46.51 80.18
N GLY A 32 39.42 -47.24 79.68
CA GLY A 32 39.38 -48.70 79.55
C GLY A 32 39.10 -49.44 80.86
N ASP A 33 39.66 -48.94 81.98
CA ASP A 33 39.42 -49.48 83.32
C ASP A 33 37.96 -49.31 83.80
N ALA A 34 37.27 -48.23 83.39
CA ALA A 34 35.87 -48.03 83.74
C ALA A 34 34.96 -49.04 83.03
N VAL A 35 35.25 -49.35 81.77
CA VAL A 35 34.52 -50.38 80.99
C VAL A 35 34.72 -51.76 81.62
N MET A 36 35.96 -52.09 82.04
CA MET A 36 36.28 -53.37 82.69
C MET A 36 35.63 -53.52 84.07
N ASN A 37 35.62 -52.46 84.90
CA ASN A 37 34.89 -52.47 86.19
C ASN A 37 33.37 -52.67 86.01
N THR A 38 32.79 -52.24 84.89
CA THR A 38 31.36 -52.44 84.58
C THR A 38 31.05 -53.90 84.28
N LEU A 39 31.91 -54.54 83.48
CA LEU A 39 31.80 -55.96 83.13
C LEU A 39 32.00 -56.86 84.36
N ALA A 40 32.87 -56.46 85.30
CA ALA A 40 33.19 -57.22 86.49
C ALA A 40 32.13 -57.12 87.61
N THR A 41 31.42 -55.99 87.74
CA THR A 41 30.51 -55.73 88.88
C THR A 41 29.03 -55.86 88.57
N GLY A 42 28.65 -56.03 87.30
CA GLY A 42 27.23 -56.11 86.88
C GLY A 42 26.42 -54.83 87.16
N LYS A 43 27.06 -53.76 87.64
CA LYS A 43 26.44 -52.44 87.83
C LYS A 43 26.68 -51.61 86.59
N ASN A 44 25.60 -51.24 85.90
CA ASN A 44 25.64 -50.44 84.68
C ASN A 44 26.42 -49.14 84.88
N LEU A 45 27.43 -48.91 84.03
CA LEU A 45 27.99 -47.58 83.80
C LEU A 45 26.82 -46.71 83.33
N ARG A 46 26.57 -45.59 84.02
CA ARG A 46 25.56 -44.54 83.70
C ARG A 46 24.80 -44.79 82.39
N SER A 47 23.57 -45.29 82.50
CA SER A 47 22.77 -45.81 81.38
C SER A 47 22.49 -44.82 80.23
N ASP A 48 22.83 -43.53 80.35
CA ASP A 48 22.25 -42.50 79.48
C ASP A 48 23.24 -41.80 78.53
N ARG A 49 24.55 -42.15 78.52
CA ARG A 49 25.58 -41.43 77.72
C ARG A 49 25.50 -39.91 77.89
N MET A 50 25.32 -39.44 79.12
CA MET A 50 25.22 -38.03 79.50
C MET A 50 26.49 -37.59 80.24
N CYS A 51 27.02 -36.41 79.94
CA CYS A 51 28.15 -35.83 80.67
C CYS A 51 27.81 -35.55 82.15
N ASP A 52 28.82 -35.49 83.01
CA ASP A 52 28.66 -35.23 84.45
C ASP A 52 27.78 -34.00 84.75
N GLU A 53 27.99 -32.92 83.99
CA GLU A 53 27.25 -31.68 84.13
C GLU A 53 25.78 -31.82 83.73
N CYS A 54 25.48 -32.58 82.69
CA CYS A 54 24.09 -32.84 82.27
C CYS A 54 23.39 -33.80 83.23
N TYR A 55 24.11 -34.79 83.76
CA TYR A 55 23.56 -35.77 84.71
C TYR A 55 23.26 -35.14 86.07
N SER A 56 24.16 -34.31 86.60
CA SER A 56 23.93 -33.57 87.85
C SER A 56 22.74 -32.61 87.70
N ARG A 57 22.64 -31.89 86.57
CA ARG A 57 21.50 -31.02 86.29
C ARG A 57 20.19 -31.80 86.14
N LEU A 58 20.18 -32.96 85.48
CA LEU A 58 18.97 -33.78 85.35
C LEU A 58 18.40 -34.19 86.73
N GLN A 59 19.26 -34.43 87.72
CA GLN A 59 18.85 -34.76 89.08
C GLN A 59 18.22 -33.58 89.83
N THR A 60 18.59 -32.34 89.47
CA THR A 60 18.02 -31.12 90.07
C THR A 60 16.71 -30.67 89.43
N LEU A 61 16.35 -31.20 88.25
CA LEU A 61 15.18 -30.79 87.50
C LEU A 61 13.98 -31.69 87.82
N ALA A 62 12.83 -31.08 88.09
CA ALA A 62 11.55 -31.75 88.26
C ALA A 62 10.62 -31.41 87.09
N ASP A 63 9.73 -32.32 86.75
CA ASP A 63 8.71 -32.08 85.72
C ASP A 63 7.84 -30.88 86.11
N GLN A 64 7.67 -29.93 85.20
CA GLN A 64 6.86 -28.73 85.42
C GLN A 64 5.53 -28.84 84.66
N GLU A 65 4.41 -28.60 85.33
CA GLU A 65 3.11 -28.45 84.69
C GLU A 65 2.88 -27.00 84.28
N LEU A 66 2.61 -26.78 83.00
CA LEU A 66 2.44 -25.45 82.42
C LEU A 66 1.08 -25.33 81.75
N SER A 67 0.52 -24.12 81.75
CA SER A 67 -0.74 -23.85 81.07
C SER A 67 -0.64 -24.00 79.55
N CYS A 68 -1.73 -24.46 78.94
CA CYS A 68 -1.86 -24.54 77.49
C CYS A 68 -1.79 -23.14 76.87
N SER A 69 -1.07 -23.02 75.75
CA SER A 69 -0.96 -21.75 75.02
C SER A 69 -2.20 -21.35 74.20
N LYS A 70 -3.21 -22.24 74.07
CA LYS A 70 -4.48 -21.93 73.38
C LYS A 70 -5.32 -20.97 74.24
N LYS A 71 -5.73 -19.83 73.68
CA LYS A 71 -6.59 -18.86 74.37
C LYS A 71 -7.93 -19.51 74.74
N GLY A 72 -8.28 -19.51 76.04
CA GLY A 72 -9.53 -20.10 76.55
C GLY A 72 -9.45 -21.61 76.84
N CYS A 73 -8.26 -22.19 76.92
CA CYS A 73 -8.07 -23.59 77.32
C CYS A 73 -7.39 -23.66 78.70
N ASP A 74 -8.06 -24.29 79.67
CA ASP A 74 -7.55 -24.45 81.04
C ASP A 74 -6.67 -25.71 81.22
N GLY A 75 -6.44 -26.48 80.15
CA GLY A 75 -5.60 -27.66 80.20
C GLY A 75 -4.13 -27.35 80.47
N THR A 76 -3.44 -28.26 81.15
CA THR A 76 -1.99 -28.19 81.39
C THR A 76 -1.23 -29.15 80.47
N TRP A 77 0.08 -28.94 80.34
CA TRP A 77 0.99 -29.87 79.68
C TRP A 77 2.28 -29.98 80.50
N VAL A 78 2.92 -31.15 80.43
CA VAL A 78 4.13 -31.44 81.21
C VAL A 78 5.36 -31.08 80.39
N TRP A 79 6.15 -30.13 80.90
CA TRP A 79 7.52 -29.89 80.45
C TRP A 79 8.43 -30.77 81.27
N ASN A 80 8.81 -31.92 80.70
CA ASN A 80 9.57 -32.91 81.45
C ASN A 80 11.03 -32.46 81.71
N ARG A 81 11.63 -32.98 82.77
CA ARG A 81 13.01 -32.69 83.20
C ARG A 81 14.06 -32.89 82.10
N TYR A 82 13.81 -33.80 81.15
CA TYR A 82 14.71 -34.04 80.03
C TYR A 82 14.62 -32.94 78.97
N GLN A 83 13.42 -32.46 78.64
CA GLN A 83 13.19 -31.32 77.74
C GLN A 83 13.70 -30.00 78.35
N GLN A 84 13.59 -29.85 79.68
CA GLN A 84 14.20 -28.75 80.42
C GLN A 84 15.73 -28.77 80.26
N LEU A 85 16.34 -29.95 80.43
CA LEU A 85 17.78 -30.13 80.25
C LEU A 85 18.23 -29.83 78.82
N GLU A 86 17.49 -30.26 77.80
CA GLU A 86 17.78 -29.93 76.40
C GLU A 86 17.64 -28.42 76.11
N ALA A 87 16.68 -27.73 76.73
CA ALA A 87 16.55 -26.28 76.59
C ALA A 87 17.72 -25.53 77.23
N LEU A 88 18.15 -25.96 78.42
CA LEU A 88 19.32 -25.41 79.13
C LEU A 88 20.62 -25.66 78.36
N ALA A 89 20.81 -26.89 77.87
CA ALA A 89 21.98 -27.25 77.07
C ALA A 89 22.04 -26.48 75.74
N ALA A 90 20.89 -26.20 75.12
CA ALA A 90 20.79 -25.40 73.90
C ALA A 90 20.85 -23.88 74.12
N GLY A 91 21.11 -23.40 75.34
CA GLY A 91 21.24 -21.97 75.66
C GLY A 91 19.90 -21.20 75.67
N ARG A 92 18.76 -21.90 75.69
CA ARG A 92 17.42 -21.27 75.72
C ARG A 92 16.97 -20.87 77.13
N GLY A 93 17.76 -21.18 78.16
CA GLY A 93 17.52 -20.85 79.57
C GLY A 93 16.35 -21.62 80.19
N ASP A 94 15.94 -21.23 81.39
CA ASP A 94 14.84 -21.83 82.17
C ASP A 94 13.45 -21.31 81.76
N ARG A 95 13.32 -20.78 80.54
CA ARG A 95 12.05 -20.25 80.05
C ARG A 95 11.23 -21.36 79.41
N PRO A 96 10.03 -21.68 79.95
CA PRO A 96 9.20 -22.72 79.37
C PRO A 96 8.70 -22.34 77.96
N PRO A 97 8.69 -23.28 77.00
CA PRO A 97 8.18 -23.00 75.66
C PRO A 97 6.64 -22.89 75.67
N ARG A 98 6.07 -22.24 74.65
CA ARG A 98 4.61 -22.21 74.46
C ARG A 98 4.12 -23.57 73.94
N GLY A 99 3.74 -24.45 74.85
CA GLY A 99 3.19 -25.78 74.53
C GLY A 99 1.65 -25.80 74.46
N LEU A 100 1.12 -26.87 73.90
CA LEU A 100 -0.31 -27.18 73.87
C LEU A 100 -0.54 -28.42 74.75
N CYS A 101 -1.68 -28.47 75.45
CA CYS A 101 -2.12 -29.69 76.14
C CYS A 101 -2.38 -30.82 75.14
N GLN A 102 -2.42 -32.06 75.63
CA GLN A 102 -2.57 -33.24 74.77
C GLN A 102 -3.81 -33.17 73.89
N LYS A 103 -4.95 -32.75 74.44
CA LYS A 103 -6.21 -32.53 73.69
C LYS A 103 -6.04 -31.52 72.54
N CYS A 104 -5.41 -30.38 72.81
CA CYS A 104 -5.18 -29.35 71.78
C CYS A 104 -4.15 -29.79 70.72
N ARG A 105 -3.19 -30.66 71.08
CA ARG A 105 -2.26 -31.26 70.12
C ARG A 105 -2.97 -32.24 69.19
N ASP A 106 -3.89 -33.02 69.72
CA ASP A 106 -4.66 -33.99 68.94
C ASP A 106 -5.67 -33.27 68.03
N GLU A 107 -6.29 -32.18 68.48
CA GLU A 107 -7.07 -31.27 67.64
C GLU A 107 -6.23 -30.66 66.50
N LEU A 108 -5.02 -30.17 66.79
CA LEU A 108 -4.13 -29.60 65.77
C LEU A 108 -3.65 -30.63 64.74
N LYS A 109 -3.46 -31.89 65.14
CA LYS A 109 -3.16 -32.98 64.21
C LYS A 109 -4.35 -33.36 63.33
N ALA A 110 -5.58 -33.16 63.81
CA ALA A 110 -6.79 -33.46 63.07
C ALA A 110 -7.13 -32.38 62.02
N VAL A 111 -6.78 -31.11 62.28
CA VAL A 111 -7.01 -30.00 61.35
C VAL A 111 -5.88 -29.93 60.32
N LYS A 112 -6.22 -29.96 59.03
CA LYS A 112 -5.28 -29.74 57.94
C LYS A 112 -5.32 -28.28 57.48
N ASP A 113 -4.22 -27.82 56.91
CA ASP A 113 -4.17 -26.51 56.26
C ASP A 113 -5.16 -26.47 55.09
N VAL A 114 -5.88 -25.36 54.95
CA VAL A 114 -6.90 -25.16 53.92
C VAL A 114 -6.51 -23.99 53.03
N GLU A 115 -6.52 -24.21 51.71
CA GLU A 115 -6.31 -23.16 50.72
C GLU A 115 -7.57 -22.31 50.53
N GLN A 116 -7.44 -21.00 50.66
CA GLN A 116 -8.53 -20.04 50.54
C GLN A 116 -8.28 -19.09 49.36
N PRO A 117 -9.32 -18.67 48.61
CA PRO A 117 -9.15 -17.79 47.47
C PRO A 117 -8.66 -16.40 47.90
N CYS A 118 -7.84 -15.79 47.05
CA CYS A 118 -7.41 -14.40 47.22
C CYS A 118 -8.60 -13.43 47.15
N ARG A 119 -8.60 -12.41 48.01
CA ARG A 119 -9.61 -11.33 48.01
C ARG A 119 -9.61 -10.49 46.72
N MET A 120 -8.51 -10.44 45.98
CA MET A 120 -8.42 -9.58 44.78
C MET A 120 -9.29 -10.09 43.64
N LYS A 121 -10.12 -9.19 43.09
CA LYS A 121 -10.89 -9.46 41.87
C LYS A 121 -9.93 -9.79 40.72
N GLY A 122 -10.13 -10.93 40.07
CA GLY A 122 -9.32 -11.40 38.94
C GLY A 122 -8.06 -12.18 39.33
N CYS A 123 -7.73 -12.33 40.62
CA CYS A 123 -6.63 -13.19 41.05
C CYS A 123 -7.10 -14.64 41.25
N LYS A 124 -6.38 -15.60 40.64
CA LYS A 124 -6.66 -17.05 40.77
C LYS A 124 -5.89 -17.73 41.90
N ASN A 125 -4.98 -17.01 42.55
CA ASN A 125 -4.11 -17.57 43.57
C ASN A 125 -4.87 -17.76 44.90
N THR A 126 -4.36 -18.68 45.70
CA THR A 126 -4.86 -18.95 47.06
C THR A 126 -3.87 -18.49 48.12
N TRP A 127 -4.31 -18.49 49.36
CA TRP A 127 -3.47 -18.35 50.54
C TRP A 127 -3.83 -19.44 51.55
N THR A 128 -2.82 -19.87 52.30
CA THR A 128 -2.96 -20.98 53.25
C THR A 128 -3.55 -20.48 54.56
N TRP A 129 -4.72 -21.00 54.93
CA TRP A 129 -5.31 -20.83 56.26
C TRP A 129 -4.81 -21.96 57.15
N SER A 130 -3.86 -21.66 58.02
CA SER A 130 -3.15 -22.69 58.79
C SER A 130 -4.07 -23.36 59.81
N ALA A 131 -3.82 -24.64 60.10
CA ALA A 131 -4.56 -25.42 61.09
C ALA A 131 -4.59 -24.74 62.47
N ARG A 132 -3.51 -24.03 62.82
CA ARG A 132 -3.41 -23.22 64.03
C ARG A 132 -4.37 -22.03 64.00
N GLU A 133 -4.41 -21.27 62.92
CA GLU A 133 -5.33 -20.14 62.76
C GLU A 133 -6.80 -20.59 62.69
N GLN A 134 -7.07 -21.77 62.14
CA GLN A 134 -8.41 -22.37 62.13
C GLN A 134 -8.89 -22.71 63.54
N LEU A 135 -8.01 -23.28 64.38
CA LEU A 135 -8.32 -23.54 65.79
C LEU A 135 -8.46 -22.26 66.61
N GLU A 136 -7.66 -21.23 66.32
CA GLU A 136 -7.81 -19.90 66.95
C GLU A 136 -9.10 -19.18 66.51
N ALA A 137 -9.59 -19.43 65.30
CA ALA A 137 -10.83 -18.86 64.78
C ALA A 137 -12.10 -19.48 65.41
N ALA A 138 -11.98 -20.61 66.12
CA ALA A 138 -13.06 -21.25 66.88
C ALA A 138 -14.39 -21.37 66.09
N GLY A 139 -14.31 -21.82 64.83
CA GLY A 139 -15.49 -22.03 63.97
C GLY A 139 -15.94 -20.79 63.16
N LYS A 140 -15.24 -19.66 63.24
CA LYS A 140 -15.49 -18.49 62.38
C LYS A 140 -14.99 -18.72 60.94
N PRO A 141 -15.64 -18.10 59.92
CA PRO A 141 -15.21 -18.22 58.54
C PRO A 141 -13.81 -17.62 58.33
N ALA A 142 -13.11 -18.13 57.31
CA ALA A 142 -11.79 -17.64 56.95
C ALA A 142 -11.81 -16.12 56.65
N PRO A 143 -10.82 -15.35 57.13
CA PRO A 143 -10.73 -13.92 56.85
C PRO A 143 -10.49 -13.64 55.36
N ARG A 144 -11.07 -12.56 54.82
CA ARG A 144 -10.80 -12.13 53.43
C ARG A 144 -9.40 -11.51 53.32
N ARG A 145 -8.39 -12.31 52.94
CA ARG A 145 -6.99 -11.90 52.79
C ARG A 145 -6.51 -11.94 51.34
N LEU A 146 -5.40 -11.24 51.08
CA LEU A 146 -4.68 -11.29 49.82
C LEU A 146 -3.78 -12.55 49.81
N CYS A 147 -3.53 -13.13 48.62
CA CYS A 147 -2.44 -14.09 48.48
C CYS A 147 -1.09 -13.42 48.69
N GLU A 148 -0.06 -14.22 48.99
CA GLU A 148 1.29 -13.72 49.25
C GLU A 148 1.79 -12.81 48.11
N GLU A 149 1.61 -13.23 46.86
CA GLU A 149 2.01 -12.44 45.68
C GLU A 149 1.28 -11.08 45.60
N CYS A 150 -0.04 -11.07 45.82
CA CYS A 150 -0.83 -9.83 45.82
C CYS A 150 -0.45 -8.93 46.99
N PHE A 151 -0.17 -9.51 48.16
CA PHE A 151 0.25 -8.76 49.34
C PHE A 151 1.62 -8.11 49.12
N GLN A 152 2.60 -8.85 48.58
CA GLN A 152 3.92 -8.32 48.27
C GLN A 152 3.85 -7.23 47.19
N THR A 153 3.06 -7.45 46.13
CA THR A 153 2.84 -6.43 45.09
C THR A 153 2.16 -5.19 45.66
N LEU A 154 1.17 -5.32 46.55
CA LEU A 154 0.52 -4.16 47.16
C LEU A 154 1.49 -3.32 48.02
N ARG A 155 2.54 -3.93 48.58
CA ARG A 155 3.57 -3.23 49.35
C ARG A 155 4.53 -2.43 48.48
N THR A 156 4.71 -2.81 47.21
CA THR A 156 5.56 -2.08 46.25
C THR A 156 4.84 -0.94 45.55
N LEU A 157 3.50 -0.90 45.63
CA LEU A 157 2.68 0.13 45.00
C LEU A 157 2.45 1.31 45.94
N GLU A 158 2.59 2.51 45.40
CA GLU A 158 2.31 3.78 46.06
C GLU A 158 1.10 4.47 45.43
N ASP A 159 0.34 5.23 46.22
CA ASP A 159 -0.81 5.97 45.70
C ASP A 159 -0.36 7.06 44.72
N ARG A 160 -0.99 7.12 43.54
CA ARG A 160 -0.63 8.06 42.48
C ARG A 160 -1.76 9.04 42.21
N GLN A 161 -1.41 10.30 41.93
CA GLN A 161 -2.35 11.30 41.45
C GLN A 161 -2.36 11.31 39.92
N LEU A 162 -3.51 11.01 39.31
CA LEU A 162 -3.68 11.02 37.86
C LEU A 162 -4.40 12.30 37.43
N PRO A 163 -4.08 12.88 36.26
CA PRO A 163 -4.87 13.98 35.72
C PRO A 163 -6.31 13.53 35.41
N CYS A 164 -7.27 14.43 35.60
CA CYS A 164 -8.65 14.18 35.20
C CYS A 164 -8.75 13.89 33.70
N ARG A 165 -9.66 12.99 33.32
CA ARG A 165 -9.96 12.63 31.93
C ARG A 165 -10.46 13.82 31.09
N VAL A 166 -11.07 14.83 31.71
CA VAL A 166 -11.61 16.01 31.02
C VAL A 166 -10.46 16.96 30.66
N LYS A 167 -10.28 17.23 29.37
CA LYS A 167 -9.28 18.19 28.90
C LYS A 167 -9.60 19.59 29.45
N GLY A 168 -8.60 20.27 30.02
CA GLY A 168 -8.75 21.59 30.63
C GLY A 168 -9.10 21.57 32.13
N CYS A 169 -9.39 20.41 32.72
CA CYS A 169 -9.58 20.30 34.16
C CYS A 169 -8.22 20.17 34.88
N ALA A 170 -7.94 21.06 35.83
CA ALA A 170 -6.71 21.05 36.63
C ALA A 170 -6.73 20.04 37.80
N HIS A 171 -7.87 19.42 38.09
CA HIS A 171 -8.01 18.50 39.21
C HIS A 171 -7.39 17.12 38.92
N THR A 172 -6.95 16.46 39.97
CA THR A 172 -6.40 15.10 39.93
C THR A 172 -7.35 14.07 40.54
N VAL A 173 -7.11 12.80 40.22
CA VAL A 173 -7.81 11.63 40.75
C VAL A 173 -6.81 10.78 41.51
N LEU A 174 -7.14 10.43 42.75
CA LEU A 174 -6.35 9.49 43.53
C LEU A 174 -6.52 8.07 42.97
N TRP A 175 -5.46 7.53 42.38
CA TRP A 175 -5.35 6.13 41.99
C TRP A 175 -4.62 5.35 43.06
N ASN A 176 -5.38 4.76 43.98
CA ASN A 176 -4.81 4.07 45.13
C ASN A 176 -4.17 2.72 44.75
N ARG A 177 -3.26 2.24 45.60
CA ARG A 177 -2.52 0.98 45.42
C ARG A 177 -3.41 -0.26 45.21
N TYR A 178 -4.61 -0.30 45.77
CA TYR A 178 -5.55 -1.41 45.55
C TYR A 178 -6.14 -1.39 44.15
N GLN A 179 -6.54 -0.22 43.64
CA GLN A 179 -7.01 -0.04 42.27
C GLN A 179 -5.90 -0.29 41.24
N GLN A 180 -4.65 0.02 41.59
CA GLN A 180 -3.48 -0.32 40.78
C GLN A 180 -3.27 -1.83 40.69
N LEU A 181 -3.39 -2.54 41.82
CA LEU A 181 -3.29 -4.00 41.84
C LEU A 181 -4.42 -4.67 41.05
N GLU A 182 -5.66 -4.16 41.12
CA GLU A 182 -6.75 -4.63 40.26
C GLU A 182 -6.45 -4.41 38.77
N TYR A 183 -5.85 -3.28 38.42
CA TYR A 183 -5.46 -2.96 37.04
C TYR A 183 -4.39 -3.92 36.50
N LEU A 184 -3.38 -4.23 37.32
CA LEU A 184 -2.36 -5.23 37.02
C LEU A 184 -2.95 -6.64 36.84
N LYS A 185 -3.87 -7.05 37.73
CA LYS A 185 -4.52 -8.36 37.63
C LYS A 185 -5.51 -8.47 36.47
N ALA A 186 -5.97 -7.34 35.93
CA ALA A 186 -6.72 -7.28 34.67
C ALA A 186 -5.83 -7.36 33.41
N GLY A 187 -4.52 -7.61 33.55
CA GLY A 187 -3.57 -7.77 32.44
C GLY A 187 -3.07 -6.46 31.84
N ARG A 188 -3.19 -5.34 32.56
CA ARG A 188 -2.78 -4.00 32.10
C ARG A 188 -1.53 -3.54 32.82
N THR A 189 -0.74 -2.66 32.20
CA THR A 189 0.54 -2.16 32.73
C THR A 189 0.38 -0.84 33.48
N LEU A 190 1.25 -0.55 34.46
CA LEU A 190 1.22 0.71 35.22
C LEU A 190 1.71 1.93 34.42
N GLU A 191 2.35 1.69 33.26
CA GLU A 191 2.83 2.73 32.34
C GLU A 191 1.67 3.43 31.62
N GLU A 192 0.55 2.72 31.43
CA GLU A 192 -0.66 3.25 30.80
C GLU A 192 -1.81 3.36 31.82
N PRO A 193 -1.80 4.40 32.68
CA PRO A 193 -2.82 4.56 33.70
C PRO A 193 -4.20 4.82 33.09
N PRO A 194 -5.28 4.36 33.76
CA PRO A 194 -6.64 4.58 33.28
C PRO A 194 -7.04 6.06 33.34
N ARG A 195 -7.72 6.55 32.31
CA ARG A 195 -8.30 7.91 32.31
C ARG A 195 -9.59 7.94 33.14
N ARG A 196 -9.57 8.62 34.29
CA ARG A 196 -10.69 8.71 35.25
C ARG A 196 -11.18 10.16 35.42
N LEU A 197 -12.45 10.34 35.79
CA LEU A 197 -13.00 11.65 36.16
C LEU A 197 -12.64 11.98 37.61
N CYS A 198 -12.31 13.23 37.92
CA CYS A 198 -12.23 13.71 39.31
C CYS A 198 -13.62 13.84 39.92
N ASP A 199 -13.69 13.86 41.25
CA ASP A 199 -14.95 13.91 41.99
C ASP A 199 -15.80 15.12 41.60
N ALA A 200 -15.15 16.28 41.36
CA ALA A 200 -15.83 17.48 40.88
C ALA A 200 -16.44 17.29 39.47
N CYS A 201 -15.71 16.71 38.53
CA CYS A 201 -16.22 16.43 37.18
C CYS A 201 -17.29 15.33 37.19
N LEU A 202 -17.18 14.34 38.07
CA LEU A 202 -18.17 13.28 38.23
C LEU A 202 -19.49 13.84 38.77
N ALA A 203 -19.43 14.69 39.79
CA ALA A 203 -20.60 15.38 40.34
C ALA A 203 -21.26 16.31 39.31
N ARG A 204 -20.45 17.00 38.48
CA ARG A 204 -20.97 17.82 37.37
C ARG A 204 -21.61 16.97 36.28
N SER A 205 -21.00 15.84 35.90
CA SER A 205 -21.55 14.96 34.85
C SER A 205 -22.92 14.39 35.23
N ALA A 206 -23.16 14.14 36.51
CA ALA A 206 -24.44 13.64 37.00
C ALA A 206 -25.60 14.66 36.85
N LYS A 207 -25.28 15.95 36.70
CA LYS A 207 -26.27 17.04 36.54
C LYS A 207 -26.52 17.42 35.08
N LEU A 208 -25.70 16.94 34.15
CA LEU A 208 -25.80 17.27 32.74
C LEU A 208 -26.60 16.20 32.00
N GLN A 209 -27.38 16.63 31.01
CA GLN A 209 -28.13 15.75 30.12
C GLN A 209 -27.65 15.96 28.68
N GLU A 210 -27.80 14.95 27.84
CA GLU A 210 -27.47 15.06 26.43
C GLU A 210 -28.42 16.05 25.74
N GLN A 211 -27.87 16.93 24.91
CA GLN A 211 -28.64 17.94 24.18
C GLN A 211 -28.52 17.71 22.69
N GLU A 212 -29.61 17.85 21.94
CA GLU A 212 -29.57 17.88 20.48
C GLU A 212 -29.31 19.30 19.99
N LYS A 213 -28.33 19.45 19.09
CA LYS A 213 -27.94 20.73 18.49
C LYS A 213 -27.98 20.64 16.97
N PRO A 214 -28.28 21.74 16.26
CA PRO A 214 -28.34 21.73 14.80
C PRO A 214 -26.96 21.47 14.19
N CYS A 215 -26.96 20.80 13.03
CA CYS A 215 -25.76 20.60 12.23
C CYS A 215 -25.20 21.94 11.74
N ARG A 216 -23.87 22.08 11.72
CA ARG A 216 -23.17 23.26 11.19
C ARG A 216 -23.43 23.51 9.69
N ILE A 217 -23.77 22.47 8.93
CA ILE A 217 -23.90 22.57 7.46
C ILE A 217 -25.18 23.33 7.11
N HIS A 218 -25.02 24.46 6.42
CA HIS A 218 -26.15 25.27 5.95
C HIS A 218 -27.09 24.43 5.05
N GLY A 219 -28.38 24.42 5.38
CA GLY A 219 -29.40 23.63 4.67
C GLY A 219 -29.59 22.19 5.19
N CYS A 220 -28.73 21.70 6.10
CA CYS A 220 -28.93 20.40 6.74
C CYS A 220 -29.94 20.51 7.89
N LYS A 221 -30.97 19.66 7.88
CA LYS A 221 -32.02 19.61 8.92
C LYS A 221 -31.68 18.70 10.10
N ASN A 222 -30.58 17.95 10.02
CA ASN A 222 -30.23 16.95 11.03
C ASN A 222 -29.57 17.61 12.24
N THR A 223 -29.68 16.95 13.39
CA THR A 223 -29.05 17.35 14.64
C THR A 223 -27.84 16.47 14.95
N TRP A 224 -27.01 16.92 15.88
CA TRP A 224 -25.96 16.13 16.51
C TRP A 224 -26.13 16.17 18.02
N THR A 225 -25.73 15.09 18.69
CA THR A 225 -25.86 14.97 20.14
C THR A 225 -24.64 15.56 20.84
N TRP A 226 -24.85 16.64 21.59
CA TRP A 226 -23.85 17.19 22.49
C TRP A 226 -23.82 16.35 23.76
N ARG A 227 -22.90 15.39 23.80
CA ARG A 227 -22.77 14.43 24.90
C ARG A 227 -22.28 15.11 26.17
N VAL A 228 -22.65 14.55 27.31
CA VAL A 228 -22.25 15.03 28.65
C VAL A 228 -20.73 15.21 28.78
N HIS A 229 -19.92 14.32 28.20
CA HIS A 229 -18.46 14.44 28.24
C HIS A 229 -17.93 15.68 27.50
N ASP A 230 -18.45 15.96 26.31
CA ASP A 230 -18.08 17.16 25.52
C ASP A 230 -18.56 18.44 26.22
N GLN A 231 -19.72 18.39 26.90
CA GLN A 231 -20.21 19.50 27.72
C GLN A 231 -19.27 19.79 28.89
N LEU A 232 -18.73 18.75 29.56
CA LEU A 232 -17.74 18.92 30.62
C LEU A 232 -16.43 19.52 30.11
N GLU A 233 -15.96 19.13 28.92
CA GLU A 233 -14.77 19.73 28.31
C GLU A 233 -15.01 21.21 27.98
N ALA A 234 -16.17 21.56 27.42
CA ALA A 234 -16.55 22.95 27.18
C ALA A 234 -16.63 23.76 28.49
N LEU A 235 -17.25 23.20 29.54
CA LEU A 235 -17.33 23.84 30.86
C LEU A 235 -15.97 23.97 31.55
N ALA A 236 -15.05 23.02 31.36
CA ALA A 236 -13.70 23.10 31.91
C ALA A 236 -12.83 24.13 31.17
N ALA A 237 -13.08 24.33 29.87
CA ALA A 237 -12.40 25.35 29.06
C ALA A 237 -12.99 26.76 29.25
N THR A 238 -14.19 26.89 29.81
CA THR A 238 -14.86 28.17 30.00
C THR A 238 -14.46 28.80 31.35
N PRO A 239 -14.06 30.09 31.38
CA PRO A 239 -13.78 30.80 32.63
C PRO A 239 -15.00 30.85 33.57
N GLU A 240 -14.77 30.94 34.88
CA GLU A 240 -15.85 30.99 35.87
C GLU A 240 -16.82 32.16 35.61
N GLY A 241 -18.11 31.84 35.48
CA GLY A 241 -19.19 32.81 35.27
C GLY A 241 -19.66 33.01 33.83
N GLN A 242 -19.05 32.36 32.83
CA GLN A 242 -19.51 32.40 31.44
C GLN A 242 -20.23 31.11 31.03
N GLU A 243 -21.21 31.23 30.13
CA GLU A 243 -21.88 30.07 29.55
C GLU A 243 -20.96 29.34 28.56
N PRO A 244 -20.95 27.99 28.55
CA PRO A 244 -20.08 27.23 27.68
C PRO A 244 -20.48 27.43 26.21
N THR A 245 -19.51 27.78 25.36
CA THR A 245 -19.74 27.88 23.92
C THR A 245 -20.00 26.50 23.32
N VAL A 246 -21.12 26.36 22.60
CA VAL A 246 -21.47 25.11 21.93
C VAL A 246 -20.58 24.92 20.71
N PRO A 247 -19.85 23.80 20.59
CA PRO A 247 -19.00 23.55 19.42
C PRO A 247 -19.82 23.45 18.13
N ASN A 248 -19.37 24.12 17.07
CA ASN A 248 -19.98 24.01 15.74
C ASN A 248 -19.56 22.69 15.06
N ARG A 249 -20.33 21.62 15.27
CA ARG A 249 -20.09 20.27 14.72
C ARG A 249 -21.09 19.87 13.61
N MET A 250 -20.69 18.90 12.80
CA MET A 250 -21.54 18.27 11.80
C MET A 250 -22.39 17.16 12.45
N CYS A 251 -23.57 16.88 11.91
CA CYS A 251 -24.31 15.66 12.25
C CYS A 251 -23.56 14.40 11.79
N ASN A 252 -23.95 13.24 12.34
CA ASN A 252 -23.32 11.96 12.04
C ASN A 252 -23.32 11.68 10.53
N ASP A 253 -24.40 11.97 9.82
CA ASP A 253 -24.51 11.71 8.38
C ASP A 253 -23.60 12.62 7.55
N CYS A 254 -23.55 13.91 7.88
CA CYS A 254 -22.66 14.87 7.22
C CYS A 254 -21.19 14.52 7.49
N PHE A 255 -20.86 14.13 8.72
CA PHE A 255 -19.51 13.74 9.10
C PHE A 255 -19.09 12.43 8.42
N ALA A 256 -19.97 11.42 8.42
CA ALA A 256 -19.74 10.16 7.72
C ALA A 256 -19.53 10.37 6.22
N PHE A 257 -20.38 11.19 5.59
CA PHE A 257 -20.22 11.56 4.18
C PHE A 257 -18.88 12.26 3.95
N TYR A 258 -18.55 13.28 4.73
CA TYR A 258 -17.32 14.06 4.58
C TYR A 258 -16.04 13.21 4.70
N ASN A 259 -16.05 12.21 5.59
CA ASN A 259 -14.93 11.28 5.74
C ASN A 259 -14.87 10.22 4.63
N SER A 260 -16.02 9.80 4.10
CA SER A 260 -16.08 8.85 2.98
C SER A 260 -15.78 9.48 1.63
N ALA A 261 -16.14 10.76 1.45
CA ALA A 261 -15.99 11.49 0.21
C ALA A 261 -14.51 11.83 -0.03
N LYS A 262 -14.06 11.66 -1.27
CA LYS A 262 -12.72 12.04 -1.73
C LYS A 262 -12.81 13.22 -2.67
N ASP A 263 -11.78 14.05 -2.69
CA ASP A 263 -11.69 15.12 -3.68
C ASP A 263 -11.62 14.49 -5.08
N MET A 264 -12.45 15.01 -5.99
CA MET A 264 -12.55 14.49 -7.35
C MET A 264 -12.09 15.54 -8.34
N GLU A 265 -11.24 15.16 -9.28
CA GLU A 265 -10.94 16.00 -10.43
C GLU A 265 -12.08 15.93 -11.44
N GLN A 266 -12.52 17.10 -11.91
CA GLN A 266 -13.59 17.24 -12.89
C GLN A 266 -13.08 18.01 -14.11
N PRO A 267 -13.52 17.65 -15.33
CA PRO A 267 -13.12 18.36 -16.52
C PRO A 267 -13.60 19.81 -16.49
N CYS A 268 -12.80 20.71 -17.05
CA CYS A 268 -13.21 22.09 -17.27
C CYS A 268 -14.47 22.15 -18.15
N ARG A 269 -15.40 23.05 -17.83
CA ARG A 269 -16.57 23.36 -18.66
C ARG A 269 -16.19 23.76 -20.09
N ASN A 270 -15.01 24.37 -20.26
CA ASN A 270 -14.48 24.63 -21.57
C ASN A 270 -13.89 23.33 -22.16
N HIS A 271 -14.62 22.69 -23.08
CA HIS A 271 -14.23 21.42 -23.69
C HIS A 271 -12.91 21.45 -24.48
N THR A 272 -12.45 22.63 -24.91
CA THR A 272 -11.14 22.77 -25.56
C THR A 272 -9.98 22.81 -24.55
N CYS A 273 -10.27 23.04 -23.27
CA CYS A 273 -9.29 23.01 -22.19
C CYS A 273 -9.17 21.59 -21.63
N ARG A 274 -7.94 21.06 -21.59
CA ARG A 274 -7.65 19.73 -21.01
C ARG A 274 -7.45 19.75 -19.50
N LYS A 275 -7.47 20.93 -18.86
CA LYS A 275 -7.24 21.07 -17.42
C LYS A 275 -8.50 20.69 -16.62
N THR A 276 -8.29 20.25 -15.39
CA THR A 276 -9.34 19.86 -14.46
C THR A 276 -9.53 20.93 -13.38
N TRP A 277 -10.64 20.83 -12.64
CA TRP A 277 -10.87 21.56 -11.40
C TRP A 277 -11.25 20.58 -10.29
N VAL A 278 -10.95 20.94 -9.05
CA VAL A 278 -11.16 20.03 -7.91
C VAL A 278 -12.56 20.23 -7.33
N TRP A 279 -13.39 19.19 -7.41
CA TRP A 279 -14.66 19.12 -6.71
C TRP A 279 -14.44 18.62 -5.28
N THR A 280 -14.25 19.57 -4.37
CA THR A 280 -13.86 19.26 -2.99
C THR A 280 -14.96 18.53 -2.21
N ARG A 281 -14.59 17.74 -1.21
CA ARG A 281 -15.52 17.05 -0.29
C ARG A 281 -16.57 17.99 0.31
N SER A 282 -16.16 19.22 0.65
CA SER A 282 -17.06 20.27 1.17
C SER A 282 -18.09 20.70 0.13
N MET A 283 -17.69 20.86 -1.14
CA MET A 283 -18.60 21.20 -2.23
C MET A 283 -19.55 20.05 -2.57
N GLN A 284 -19.07 18.81 -2.50
CA GLN A 284 -19.90 17.62 -2.68
C GLN A 284 -20.95 17.50 -1.58
N LEU A 285 -20.58 17.81 -0.32
CA LEU A 285 -21.51 17.81 0.80
C LEU A 285 -22.59 18.88 0.61
N GLY A 286 -22.21 20.09 0.18
CA GLY A 286 -23.17 21.14 -0.18
C GLY A 286 -24.10 20.73 -1.32
N ALA A 287 -23.56 20.15 -2.39
CA ALA A 287 -24.33 19.63 -3.53
C ALA A 287 -25.36 18.57 -3.07
N LYS A 288 -24.96 17.64 -2.20
CA LYS A 288 -25.84 16.62 -1.63
C LYS A 288 -27.00 17.22 -0.84
N GLN A 289 -26.74 18.25 -0.01
CA GLN A 289 -27.81 18.93 0.74
C GLN A 289 -28.81 19.65 -0.20
N HIS A 290 -28.35 20.13 -1.35
CA HIS A 290 -29.19 20.72 -2.39
C HIS A 290 -29.78 19.70 -3.38
N GLY A 291 -29.65 18.39 -3.11
CA GLY A 291 -30.19 17.33 -3.98
C GLY A 291 -29.45 17.16 -5.32
N GLN A 292 -28.27 17.76 -5.47
CA GLN A 292 -27.45 17.64 -6.67
C GLN A 292 -26.56 16.41 -6.58
N THR A 293 -26.74 15.48 -7.51
CA THR A 293 -25.97 14.23 -7.60
C THR A 293 -24.77 14.32 -8.55
N ARG A 294 -24.72 15.37 -9.39
CA ARG A 294 -23.67 15.56 -10.40
C ARG A 294 -22.84 16.82 -10.10
N PRO A 295 -21.55 16.80 -10.46
CA PRO A 295 -20.71 17.98 -10.35
C PRO A 295 -21.24 19.11 -11.24
N PRO A 296 -21.24 20.37 -10.77
CA PRO A 296 -21.61 21.51 -11.60
C PRO A 296 -20.58 21.74 -12.71
N ALA A 297 -21.03 22.20 -13.88
CA ALA A 297 -20.12 22.58 -14.96
C ALA A 297 -19.38 23.88 -14.61
N LYS A 298 -18.12 23.79 -14.16
CA LYS A 298 -17.26 24.92 -13.79
C LYS A 298 -16.02 25.01 -14.67
N LEU A 299 -15.51 26.24 -14.83
CA LEU A 299 -14.21 26.47 -15.46
C LEU A 299 -13.09 26.08 -14.47
N CYS A 300 -11.95 25.62 -15.01
CA CYS A 300 -10.73 25.51 -14.21
C CYS A 300 -10.22 26.90 -13.81
N GLU A 301 -9.32 26.93 -12.82
CA GLU A 301 -8.77 28.18 -12.26
C GLU A 301 -8.15 29.07 -13.35
N ASP A 302 -7.37 28.48 -14.25
CA ASP A 302 -6.74 29.22 -15.36
C ASP A 302 -7.75 29.78 -16.36
N CYS A 303 -8.78 29.00 -16.72
CA CYS A 303 -9.83 29.48 -17.63
C CYS A 303 -10.67 30.58 -16.97
N ALA A 304 -10.93 30.48 -15.66
CA ALA A 304 -11.65 31.49 -14.91
C ALA A 304 -10.84 32.79 -14.77
N ALA A 305 -9.52 32.69 -14.59
CA ALA A 305 -8.62 33.84 -14.58
C ALA A 305 -8.53 34.49 -15.96
N LEU A 306 -8.32 33.70 -17.02
CA LEU A 306 -8.24 34.18 -18.40
C LEU A 306 -9.55 34.83 -18.86
N LEU A 307 -10.71 34.29 -18.48
CA LEU A 307 -12.00 34.90 -18.82
C LEU A 307 -12.14 36.32 -18.25
N LYS A 308 -11.55 36.61 -17.08
CA LYS A 308 -11.58 37.96 -16.48
C LYS A 308 -10.70 38.96 -17.21
N THR A 309 -9.70 38.52 -17.96
CA THR A 309 -8.78 39.39 -18.70
C THR A 309 -9.23 39.67 -20.13
N LEU A 310 -10.17 38.90 -20.65
CA LEU A 310 -10.68 39.06 -22.02
C LEU A 310 -11.84 40.05 -22.05
N SER A 311 -11.95 40.80 -23.15
CA SER A 311 -13.07 41.68 -23.48
C SER A 311 -13.50 41.44 -24.92
N ASP A 312 -14.76 41.73 -25.24
CA ASP A 312 -15.25 41.59 -26.62
C ASP A 312 -14.41 42.46 -27.57
N GLN A 313 -14.04 41.89 -28.73
CA GLN A 313 -13.18 42.54 -29.73
C GLN A 313 -13.90 42.65 -31.07
N GLU A 314 -13.77 43.78 -31.76
CA GLU A 314 -14.21 43.91 -33.15
C GLU A 314 -13.12 43.46 -34.12
N VAL A 315 -13.46 42.50 -34.98
CA VAL A 315 -12.53 41.88 -35.95
C VAL A 315 -13.04 42.11 -37.37
N PRO A 316 -12.16 42.39 -38.35
CA PRO A 316 -12.57 42.60 -39.74
C PRO A 316 -13.20 41.35 -40.37
N CYS A 317 -14.09 41.59 -41.34
CA CYS A 317 -14.71 40.55 -42.16
C CYS A 317 -13.67 39.81 -43.02
N ARG A 318 -13.82 38.49 -43.18
CA ARG A 318 -13.00 37.68 -44.08
C ARG A 318 -13.19 38.02 -45.56
N VAL A 319 -14.35 38.51 -45.95
CA VAL A 319 -14.67 38.74 -47.37
C VAL A 319 -13.81 39.90 -47.89
N ASN A 320 -13.03 39.64 -48.93
CA ASN A 320 -12.20 40.65 -49.58
C ASN A 320 -13.07 41.86 -49.99
N GLY A 321 -12.54 43.08 -49.89
CA GLY A 321 -13.29 44.31 -50.21
C GLY A 321 -14.37 44.72 -49.19
N CYS A 322 -14.75 43.87 -48.23
CA CYS A 322 -15.70 44.23 -47.18
C CYS A 322 -15.03 45.02 -46.05
N LYS A 323 -15.58 46.20 -45.72
CA LYS A 323 -15.12 47.04 -44.58
C LYS A 323 -15.82 46.73 -43.25
N GLY A 324 -16.75 45.78 -43.24
CA GLY A 324 -17.52 45.43 -42.04
C GLY A 324 -16.70 44.66 -41.01
N THR A 325 -17.12 44.74 -39.75
CA THR A 325 -16.53 43.99 -38.63
C THR A 325 -17.54 43.00 -38.03
N TRP A 326 -17.05 42.05 -37.23
CA TRP A 326 -17.87 41.17 -36.40
C TRP A 326 -17.31 41.13 -34.98
N VAL A 327 -18.17 40.83 -34.01
CA VAL A 327 -17.81 40.82 -32.59
C VAL A 327 -17.29 39.44 -32.21
N TYR A 328 -16.02 39.39 -31.83
CA TYR A 328 -15.36 38.22 -31.27
C TYR A 328 -15.59 38.19 -29.76
N LYS A 329 -16.54 37.36 -29.32
CA LYS A 329 -16.97 37.30 -27.92
C LYS A 329 -15.91 36.67 -27.02
N VAL A 330 -15.83 37.11 -25.77
CA VAL A 330 -14.89 36.58 -24.75
C VAL A 330 -14.92 35.05 -24.59
N GLU A 331 -16.09 34.42 -24.73
CA GLU A 331 -16.23 32.95 -24.63
C GLU A 331 -15.66 32.21 -25.85
N GLU A 332 -15.72 32.82 -27.04
CA GLU A 332 -15.08 32.30 -28.24
C GLU A 332 -13.57 32.49 -28.16
N GLN A 333 -13.12 33.66 -27.69
CA GLN A 333 -11.72 33.96 -27.43
C GLN A 333 -11.09 32.94 -26.48
N LEU A 334 -11.76 32.65 -25.35
CA LEU A 334 -11.28 31.67 -24.39
C LEU A 334 -11.13 30.26 -25.03
N ARG A 335 -12.10 29.84 -25.84
CA ARG A 335 -12.05 28.54 -26.55
C ARG A 335 -10.90 28.46 -27.53
N ASP A 336 -10.68 29.52 -28.29
CA ASP A 336 -9.64 29.57 -29.32
C ASP A 336 -8.24 29.64 -28.70
N LEU A 337 -8.03 30.47 -27.67
CA LEU A 337 -6.77 30.56 -26.93
C LEU A 337 -6.39 29.23 -26.28
N THR A 338 -7.35 28.55 -25.66
CA THR A 338 -7.13 27.23 -25.05
C THR A 338 -6.90 26.12 -26.07
N ALA A 339 -7.38 26.29 -27.31
CA ALA A 339 -7.08 25.41 -28.45
C ALA A 339 -5.75 25.76 -29.15
N GLY A 340 -4.97 26.71 -28.63
CA GLY A 340 -3.70 27.15 -29.20
C GLY A 340 -3.83 28.11 -30.38
N ARG A 341 -5.02 28.66 -30.65
CA ARG A 341 -5.25 29.67 -31.68
C ARG A 341 -5.09 31.06 -31.06
N THR A 342 -4.06 31.78 -31.50
CA THR A 342 -3.75 33.15 -31.06
C THR A 342 -4.39 34.23 -31.92
N THR A 343 -4.87 33.87 -33.12
CA THR A 343 -5.53 34.78 -34.04
C THR A 343 -7.04 34.49 -34.14
N PRO A 344 -7.88 35.52 -34.28
CA PRO A 344 -9.32 35.33 -34.47
C PRO A 344 -9.60 34.50 -35.74
N PRO A 345 -10.56 33.57 -35.70
CA PRO A 345 -10.91 32.79 -36.87
C PRO A 345 -11.52 33.70 -37.96
N PRO A 346 -11.26 33.43 -39.24
CA PRO A 346 -11.74 34.30 -40.29
C PRO A 346 -13.26 34.08 -40.51
N LYS A 347 -14.07 34.94 -39.92
CA LYS A 347 -15.55 34.95 -40.04
C LYS A 347 -16.04 36.11 -40.91
N ARG A 348 -17.29 35.98 -41.39
CA ARG A 348 -17.98 37.02 -42.17
C ARG A 348 -18.73 37.95 -41.22
N CYS A 349 -18.81 39.24 -41.57
CA CYS A 349 -19.66 40.18 -40.85
C CYS A 349 -21.14 39.84 -41.04
N ARG A 350 -22.00 40.38 -40.17
CA ARG A 350 -23.45 40.14 -40.22
C ARG A 350 -24.04 40.51 -41.59
N ALA A 351 -23.66 41.65 -42.15
CA ALA A 351 -24.14 42.11 -43.45
C ALA A 351 -23.78 41.15 -44.60
N CYS A 352 -22.57 40.58 -44.61
CA CYS A 352 -22.18 39.59 -45.63
C CYS A 352 -22.96 38.27 -45.48
N ASN A 353 -23.17 37.81 -44.25
CA ASN A 353 -23.98 36.61 -44.00
C ASN A 353 -25.44 36.82 -44.43
N ASP A 354 -26.02 37.96 -44.09
CA ASP A 354 -27.39 38.33 -44.47
C ASP A 354 -27.52 38.46 -46.00
N PHE A 355 -26.51 39.01 -46.68
CA PHE A 355 -26.50 39.10 -48.14
C PHE A 355 -26.57 37.71 -48.79
N LEU A 356 -25.73 36.78 -48.35
CA LEU A 356 -25.66 35.42 -48.90
C LEU A 356 -26.92 34.61 -48.62
N ALA A 357 -27.53 34.81 -47.45
CA ALA A 357 -28.79 34.16 -47.11
C ALA A 357 -29.97 34.64 -47.99
N ASN A 358 -29.95 35.92 -48.40
CA ASN A 358 -31.06 36.55 -49.12
C ASN A 358 -30.87 36.62 -50.65
N HIS A 359 -29.68 36.31 -51.17
CA HIS A 359 -29.39 36.35 -52.62
C HIS A 359 -29.01 34.96 -53.13
N PRO A 360 -29.99 34.12 -53.53
CA PRO A 360 -29.70 32.82 -54.13
C PRO A 360 -28.98 32.94 -55.48
N ALA A 361 -28.46 31.83 -55.99
CA ALA A 361 -27.79 31.79 -57.29
C ALA A 361 -28.71 32.33 -58.40
N LYS A 362 -28.15 33.15 -59.29
CA LYS A 362 -28.88 33.83 -60.36
C LYS A 362 -28.29 33.48 -61.71
N GLU A 363 -29.13 33.12 -62.66
CA GLU A 363 -28.71 32.88 -64.04
C GLU A 363 -28.57 34.20 -64.81
N ILE A 364 -27.46 34.35 -65.52
CA ILE A 364 -27.16 35.47 -66.43
C ILE A 364 -26.78 34.89 -67.79
N THR A 365 -26.94 35.63 -68.88
CA THR A 365 -26.66 35.13 -70.23
C THR A 365 -25.29 35.58 -70.73
N CYS A 366 -24.52 34.66 -71.32
CA CYS A 366 -23.27 34.96 -72.02
C CYS A 366 -23.53 35.88 -73.22
N GLN A 367 -22.78 36.97 -73.34
CA GLN A 367 -22.95 37.95 -74.42
C GLN A 367 -22.51 37.41 -75.79
N HIS A 368 -21.59 36.43 -75.84
CA HIS A 368 -21.05 35.89 -77.09
C HIS A 368 -21.85 34.70 -77.63
N CYS A 369 -22.21 33.73 -76.79
CA CYS A 369 -22.87 32.49 -77.21
C CYS A 369 -24.29 32.30 -76.66
N GLY A 370 -24.80 33.25 -75.85
CA GLY A 370 -26.14 33.18 -75.27
C GLY A 370 -26.34 32.14 -74.16
N LYS A 371 -25.33 31.30 -73.87
CA LYS A 371 -25.39 30.24 -72.84
C LYS A 371 -25.64 30.83 -71.44
N ALA A 372 -26.49 30.18 -70.65
CA ALA A 372 -26.73 30.56 -69.26
C ALA A 372 -25.48 30.32 -68.40
N ILE A 373 -25.10 31.35 -67.63
CA ILE A 373 -24.02 31.37 -66.65
C ILE A 373 -24.71 31.45 -65.29
N LEU A 374 -24.49 30.45 -64.44
CA LEU A 374 -25.00 30.45 -63.07
C LEU A 374 -24.06 31.28 -62.19
N LEU A 375 -24.52 32.44 -61.73
CA LEU A 375 -23.76 33.29 -60.82
C LEU A 375 -24.11 32.91 -59.38
N SER A 376 -23.16 32.32 -58.68
CA SER A 376 -23.34 31.91 -57.28
C SER A 376 -23.54 33.12 -56.35
N SER A 377 -24.16 32.90 -55.19
CA SER A 377 -24.34 33.94 -54.17
C SER A 377 -23.02 34.59 -53.73
N GLN A 378 -21.92 33.83 -53.75
CA GLN A 378 -20.58 34.32 -53.41
C GLN A 378 -20.04 35.26 -54.50
N GLU A 379 -20.14 34.89 -55.78
CA GLU A 379 -19.72 35.74 -56.89
C GLU A 379 -20.58 37.00 -57.00
N GLN A 380 -21.87 36.91 -56.67
CA GLN A 380 -22.76 38.07 -56.55
C GLN A 380 -22.29 39.04 -55.45
N LEU A 381 -21.87 38.51 -54.29
CA LEU A 381 -21.32 39.33 -53.20
C LEU A 381 -19.99 39.99 -53.61
N ASP A 382 -19.11 39.25 -54.29
CA ASP A 382 -17.82 39.77 -54.75
C ASP A 382 -18.00 40.86 -55.82
N CYS A 383 -19.04 40.75 -56.66
CA CYS A 383 -19.47 41.82 -57.57
C CYS A 383 -20.02 43.04 -56.82
N ALA A 384 -20.85 42.84 -55.80
CA ALA A 384 -21.43 43.93 -54.99
C ALA A 384 -20.35 44.69 -54.18
N LEU A 385 -19.30 43.99 -53.77
CA LEU A 385 -18.14 44.56 -53.08
C LEU A 385 -17.06 45.10 -54.03
N ALA A 386 -17.31 45.09 -55.35
CA ALA A 386 -16.38 45.53 -56.39
C ALA A 386 -15.02 44.82 -56.38
N VAL A 387 -14.96 43.59 -55.87
CA VAL A 387 -13.77 42.72 -55.88
C VAL A 387 -13.64 41.99 -57.21
N SER A 388 -14.78 41.65 -57.82
CA SER A 388 -14.83 40.94 -59.10
C SER A 388 -15.79 41.65 -60.04
N VAL A 389 -15.46 41.65 -61.33
CA VAL A 389 -16.34 42.17 -62.36
C VAL A 389 -17.35 41.08 -62.70
N ARG A 390 -18.62 41.46 -62.82
CA ARG A 390 -19.67 40.53 -63.23
C ARG A 390 -19.32 39.89 -64.58
N PRO A 391 -19.25 38.55 -64.68
CA PRO A 391 -18.81 37.90 -65.91
C PRO A 391 -19.79 38.17 -67.06
N SER A 392 -19.24 38.55 -68.22
CA SER A 392 -19.98 38.77 -69.47
C SER A 392 -19.90 37.58 -70.45
N LEU A 393 -18.93 36.69 -70.25
CA LEU A 393 -18.65 35.52 -71.10
C LEU A 393 -18.70 34.23 -70.28
N CYS A 394 -19.09 33.11 -70.90
CA CYS A 394 -19.07 31.80 -70.27
C CYS A 394 -17.66 31.19 -70.24
N ALA A 395 -17.44 30.19 -69.39
CA ALA A 395 -16.14 29.51 -69.24
C ALA A 395 -15.57 28.98 -70.56
N ASP A 396 -16.42 28.51 -71.48
CA ASP A 396 -16.01 28.00 -72.79
C ASP A 396 -15.47 29.13 -73.70
N CYS A 397 -16.13 30.29 -73.70
CA CYS A 397 -15.68 31.47 -74.45
C CYS A 397 -14.41 32.07 -73.86
N VAL A 398 -14.28 32.10 -72.53
CA VAL A 398 -13.06 32.55 -71.84
C VAL A 398 -11.90 31.57 -72.09
N GLY A 399 -12.16 30.26 -72.06
CA GLY A 399 -11.16 29.23 -72.38
C GLY A 399 -10.66 29.32 -73.83
N ALA A 400 -11.53 29.63 -74.78
CA ALA A 400 -11.15 29.86 -76.18
C ALA A 400 -10.26 31.11 -76.36
N GLU A 401 -10.49 32.18 -75.60
CA GLU A 401 -9.61 33.37 -75.60
C GLU A 401 -8.25 33.08 -74.94
N ILE A 402 -8.22 32.35 -73.82
CA ILE A 402 -6.98 32.01 -73.11
C ILE A 402 -6.13 31.02 -73.92
N ALA A 403 -6.75 30.07 -74.63
CA ALA A 403 -6.06 29.09 -75.48
C ALA A 403 -5.33 29.73 -76.67
N GLN A 404 -5.70 30.94 -77.09
CA GLN A 404 -4.98 31.69 -78.14
C GLN A 404 -3.68 32.35 -77.63
N ILE A 405 -3.45 32.40 -76.31
CA ILE A 405 -2.37 33.22 -75.71
C ILE A 405 -1.23 32.35 -75.10
N ARG A 406 -1.41 31.05 -74.88
CA ARG A 406 -0.43 30.21 -74.14
C ARG A 406 0.22 29.10 -75.00
N PRO A 407 1.56 29.00 -75.07
CA PRO A 407 2.24 27.79 -75.54
C PRO A 407 2.17 26.65 -74.50
N PRO A 408 2.24 25.37 -74.93
CA PRO A 408 1.97 24.21 -74.07
C PRO A 408 3.07 23.98 -73.03
N GLU A 409 2.68 23.74 -71.78
CA GLU A 409 3.57 23.34 -70.69
C GLU A 409 4.15 21.92 -70.93
N PRO A 410 5.42 21.68 -70.61
CA PRO A 410 6.01 20.35 -70.68
C PRO A 410 5.42 19.43 -69.60
N GLU A 411 5.13 18.18 -69.97
CA GLU A 411 4.63 17.15 -69.08
C GLU A 411 5.59 16.89 -67.90
N PRO A 412 5.06 16.64 -66.68
CA PRO A 412 5.89 16.38 -65.52
C PRO A 412 6.60 15.02 -65.65
N VAL A 413 7.91 15.05 -65.49
CA VAL A 413 8.79 13.88 -65.38
C VAL A 413 8.28 12.99 -64.24
N GLN A 414 7.94 11.73 -64.54
CA GLN A 414 7.61 10.71 -63.56
C GLN A 414 8.83 10.43 -62.67
N SER A 415 8.82 11.00 -61.47
CA SER A 415 9.78 10.65 -60.41
C SER A 415 9.41 9.28 -59.83
N SER A 416 10.36 8.33 -59.88
CA SER A 416 10.26 6.97 -59.33
C SER A 416 10.22 6.88 -57.79
N ARG A 417 9.89 7.97 -57.09
CA ARG A 417 9.83 8.02 -55.62
C ARG A 417 8.48 7.52 -55.11
N LEU A 418 8.50 6.61 -54.15
CA LEU A 418 7.31 6.22 -53.40
C LEU A 418 6.78 7.45 -52.66
N LEU A 419 5.53 7.83 -52.91
CA LEU A 419 4.88 8.96 -52.23
C LEU A 419 4.10 8.42 -51.03
N ILE A 420 4.60 8.63 -49.81
CA ILE A 420 3.96 8.09 -48.61
C ILE A 420 2.82 9.03 -48.19
N ARG A 421 1.59 8.53 -48.22
CA ARG A 421 0.39 9.27 -47.80
C ARG A 421 -0.20 8.69 -46.54
N ILE A 422 0.15 9.27 -45.40
CA ILE A 422 -0.41 8.86 -44.09
C ILE A 422 -1.88 9.32 -44.01
N PRO A 423 -2.84 8.41 -43.77
CA PRO A 423 -4.24 8.77 -43.64
C PRO A 423 -4.48 9.70 -42.44
N LYS A 424 -5.28 10.75 -42.63
CA LYS A 424 -5.57 11.74 -41.58
C LYS A 424 -6.55 11.24 -40.50
N GLY A 425 -7.31 10.18 -40.78
CA GLY A 425 -8.30 9.63 -39.87
C GLY A 425 -8.62 8.17 -40.16
N GLY A 426 -9.14 7.48 -39.16
CA GLY A 426 -9.43 6.05 -39.19
C GLY A 426 -9.77 5.51 -37.80
N PRO A 427 -9.95 4.19 -37.64
CA PRO A 427 -10.37 3.57 -36.38
C PRO A 427 -9.39 3.79 -35.21
N TRP A 428 -8.12 4.15 -35.49
CA TRP A 428 -7.15 4.55 -34.47
C TRP A 428 -7.51 5.85 -33.75
N THR A 429 -8.29 6.74 -34.35
CA THR A 429 -8.65 8.04 -33.75
C THR A 429 -9.55 7.91 -32.52
N GLU A 430 -10.25 6.77 -32.38
CA GLU A 430 -11.18 6.49 -31.29
C GLU A 430 -10.48 6.08 -29.99
N HIS A 431 -9.22 5.64 -30.05
CA HIS A 431 -8.52 5.06 -28.92
C HIS A 431 -7.34 5.93 -28.47
N ALA A 432 -7.33 6.32 -27.19
CA ALA A 432 -6.38 7.30 -26.67
C ALA A 432 -4.89 6.92 -26.88
N VAL A 433 -4.57 5.63 -26.80
CA VAL A 433 -3.19 5.11 -26.94
C VAL A 433 -2.64 5.27 -28.36
N ILE A 434 -3.48 5.03 -29.38
CA ILE A 434 -3.04 4.95 -30.79
C ILE A 434 -3.52 6.14 -31.63
N ARG A 435 -4.24 7.10 -31.02
CA ARG A 435 -4.77 8.27 -31.71
C ARG A 435 -3.67 9.08 -32.38
N ASP A 436 -2.60 9.31 -31.65
CA ASP A 436 -1.46 10.12 -32.09
C ASP A 436 -0.47 9.24 -32.89
N TRP A 437 0.45 9.86 -33.64
CA TRP A 437 1.45 9.12 -34.43
C TRP A 437 2.43 8.36 -33.53
N PRO A 438 3.02 7.25 -34.00
CA PRO A 438 4.11 6.62 -33.28
C PRO A 438 5.23 7.62 -32.98
N PRO A 439 5.80 7.62 -31.76
CA PRO A 439 6.73 8.64 -31.30
C PRO A 439 8.01 8.76 -32.15
N ARG A 440 8.43 7.68 -32.83
CA ARG A 440 9.61 7.66 -33.71
C ARG A 440 9.27 7.81 -35.19
N MET A 441 7.99 8.01 -35.54
CA MET A 441 7.55 8.30 -36.90
C MET A 441 7.66 9.81 -37.15
N THR A 442 8.90 10.29 -37.27
CA THR A 442 9.18 11.69 -37.57
C THR A 442 9.06 11.97 -39.06
N ARG A 443 8.91 13.24 -39.42
CA ARG A 443 8.87 13.65 -40.84
C ARG A 443 10.15 13.25 -41.58
N GLU A 444 11.31 13.42 -40.96
CA GLU A 444 12.60 12.99 -41.51
C GLU A 444 12.63 11.48 -41.77
N LYS A 445 12.05 10.68 -40.87
CA LYS A 445 11.98 9.22 -41.05
C LYS A 445 11.04 8.83 -42.18
N VAL A 446 9.91 9.53 -42.33
CA VAL A 446 9.01 9.34 -43.47
C VAL A 446 9.73 9.70 -44.78
N GLU A 447 10.43 10.83 -44.83
CA GLU A 447 11.21 11.26 -45.99
C GLU A 447 12.35 10.26 -46.34
N HIS A 448 12.98 9.65 -45.32
CA HIS A 448 13.96 8.56 -45.54
C HIS A 448 13.27 7.31 -46.10
N MET A 449 12.10 6.92 -45.58
CA MET A 449 11.32 5.79 -46.10
C MET A 449 10.88 6.01 -47.56
N GLU A 450 10.59 7.24 -48.00
CA GLU A 450 10.26 7.54 -49.41
C GLU A 450 11.44 7.31 -50.37
N GLN A 451 12.66 7.38 -49.86
CA GLN A 451 13.91 7.28 -50.65
C GLN A 451 14.58 5.91 -50.52
N ALA A 452 14.32 5.19 -49.43
CA ALA A 452 14.98 3.93 -49.10
C ALA A 452 14.60 2.80 -50.06
N THR A 453 15.61 2.04 -50.47
CA THR A 453 15.45 0.87 -51.34
C THR A 453 14.96 -0.35 -50.55
N VAL A 454 15.32 -0.44 -49.26
CA VAL A 454 14.86 -1.45 -48.32
C VAL A 454 14.14 -0.77 -47.16
N ARG A 455 12.85 -1.07 -47.01
CA ARG A 455 11.93 -0.51 -46.03
C ARG A 455 11.45 -1.60 -45.09
N ILE A 456 11.74 -1.42 -43.81
CA ILE A 456 11.34 -2.34 -42.75
C ILE A 456 10.50 -1.57 -41.75
N VAL A 457 9.36 -2.13 -41.34
CA VAL A 457 8.52 -1.51 -40.30
C VAL A 457 8.52 -2.41 -39.07
N CYS A 458 9.03 -1.87 -37.96
CA CYS A 458 8.96 -2.50 -36.64
C CYS A 458 7.73 -1.98 -35.90
N ILE A 459 6.67 -2.77 -35.80
CA ILE A 459 5.43 -2.39 -35.12
C ILE A 459 5.27 -3.16 -33.81
N GLY A 460 5.02 -2.45 -32.71
CA GLY A 460 4.94 -3.12 -31.43
C GLY A 460 4.56 -2.24 -30.26
N ASP A 461 4.84 -2.77 -29.07
CA ASP A 461 4.60 -2.14 -27.79
C ASP A 461 5.84 -1.39 -27.25
N GLU A 462 5.89 -1.15 -25.94
CA GLU A 462 7.02 -0.54 -25.22
C GLU A 462 8.37 -1.20 -25.55
N LEU A 463 8.40 -2.52 -25.75
CA LEU A 463 9.65 -3.25 -26.02
C LEU A 463 10.16 -3.03 -27.45
N THR A 464 9.27 -2.63 -28.36
CA THR A 464 9.66 -2.15 -29.70
C THR A 464 10.10 -0.69 -29.66
N VAL A 465 9.49 0.14 -28.81
CA VAL A 465 10.01 1.50 -28.51
C VAL A 465 11.43 1.42 -27.93
N SER A 466 11.73 0.36 -27.16
CA SER A 466 13.04 0.01 -26.61
C SER A 466 13.51 0.92 -25.48
N CYS A 467 13.84 2.18 -25.78
CA CYS A 467 14.37 3.14 -24.81
C CYS A 467 14.07 4.59 -25.25
N GLU A 468 14.36 5.56 -24.39
CA GLU A 468 14.09 6.99 -24.65
C GLU A 468 14.96 7.59 -25.77
N ASP A 469 16.16 7.05 -25.98
CA ASP A 469 17.04 7.45 -27.08
C ASP A 469 16.86 6.49 -28.27
N GLU A 470 16.29 7.00 -29.37
CA GLU A 470 16.04 6.20 -30.57
C GLU A 470 17.33 5.60 -31.14
N THR A 471 18.45 6.32 -31.06
CA THR A 471 19.72 5.88 -31.67
C THR A 471 20.30 4.63 -31.00
N ARG A 472 19.87 4.37 -29.76
CA ARG A 472 20.26 3.22 -28.93
C ARG A 472 19.18 2.13 -28.89
N SER A 473 18.12 2.30 -29.67
CA SER A 473 17.03 1.32 -29.77
C SER A 473 17.44 0.13 -30.63
N TRP A 474 16.87 -1.05 -30.37
CA TRP A 474 17.17 -2.23 -31.19
C TRP A 474 16.79 -2.04 -32.67
N PRO A 475 15.72 -1.31 -33.08
CA PRO A 475 15.46 -1.05 -34.49
C PRO A 475 16.53 -0.18 -35.14
N ALA A 476 17.12 0.77 -34.41
CA ALA A 476 18.21 1.59 -34.91
C ALA A 476 19.50 0.77 -35.08
N HIS A 477 19.83 -0.10 -34.12
CA HIS A 477 20.94 -1.04 -34.26
C HIS A 477 20.71 -2.03 -35.40
N LEU A 478 19.48 -2.51 -35.60
CA LEU A 478 19.12 -3.37 -36.73
C LEU A 478 19.36 -2.65 -38.07
N GLN A 479 18.96 -1.38 -38.20
CA GLN A 479 19.23 -0.59 -39.40
C GLN A 479 20.73 -0.49 -39.66
N GLN A 480 21.52 -0.17 -38.64
CA GLN A 480 22.98 -0.06 -38.76
C GLN A 480 23.64 -1.38 -39.15
N ASN A 481 23.15 -2.50 -38.60
CA ASN A 481 23.66 -3.84 -38.93
C ASN A 481 23.36 -4.20 -40.39
N LEU A 482 22.10 -4.04 -40.81
CA LEU A 482 21.67 -4.35 -42.17
C LEU A 482 22.35 -3.44 -43.19
N GLN A 483 22.48 -2.14 -42.90
CA GLN A 483 23.19 -1.20 -43.76
C GLN A 483 24.67 -1.58 -43.92
N ARG A 484 25.33 -2.00 -42.84
CA ARG A 484 26.72 -2.49 -42.90
C ARG A 484 26.85 -3.76 -43.74
N ARG A 485 25.88 -4.66 -43.67
CA ARG A 485 25.88 -5.93 -44.41
C ARG A 485 25.59 -5.73 -45.90
N LEU A 486 24.63 -4.89 -46.25
CA LEU A 486 24.23 -4.59 -47.63
C LEU A 486 25.21 -3.64 -48.35
N GLY A 487 26.01 -2.89 -47.59
CA GLY A 487 26.98 -1.94 -48.13
C GLY A 487 26.33 -0.66 -48.67
N ASN A 488 27.07 0.12 -49.44
CA ASN A 488 26.65 1.46 -49.89
C ASN A 488 25.72 1.47 -51.12
N GLY A 489 25.39 0.29 -51.66
CA GLY A 489 24.56 0.15 -52.88
C GLY A 489 23.05 0.12 -52.61
N GLU A 490 22.65 -0.14 -51.38
CA GLU A 490 21.25 -0.18 -50.94
C GLU A 490 21.10 0.80 -49.76
N ASP A 491 19.96 1.49 -49.69
CA ASP A 491 19.62 2.38 -48.57
C ASP A 491 18.55 1.70 -47.71
N VAL A 492 18.92 1.36 -46.48
CA VAL A 492 18.06 0.66 -45.53
C VAL A 492 17.43 1.65 -44.57
N CYS A 493 16.11 1.72 -44.57
CA CYS A 493 15.36 2.43 -43.55
C CYS A 493 14.52 1.46 -42.72
N VAL A 494 14.78 1.46 -41.40
CA VAL A 494 13.96 0.75 -40.41
C VAL A 494 13.13 1.78 -39.66
N LEU A 495 11.80 1.72 -39.83
CA LEU A 495 10.86 2.56 -39.12
C LEU A 495 10.46 1.91 -37.80
N ASN A 496 10.73 2.59 -36.69
CA ASN A 496 10.20 2.18 -35.38
C ASN A 496 8.77 2.73 -35.20
N ALA A 497 7.77 1.89 -35.46
CA ALA A 497 6.36 2.19 -35.23
C ALA A 497 5.85 1.68 -33.86
N GLY A 498 6.73 1.48 -32.87
CA GLY A 498 6.38 1.07 -31.51
C GLY A 498 5.52 2.13 -30.79
N ILE A 499 4.48 1.72 -30.07
CA ILE A 499 3.67 2.58 -29.19
C ILE A 499 3.48 1.89 -27.84
N ALA A 500 3.83 2.57 -26.76
CA ALA A 500 3.62 2.07 -25.41
C ALA A 500 2.14 1.75 -25.14
N GLY A 501 1.83 0.59 -24.56
CA GLY A 501 0.47 0.14 -24.28
C GLY A 501 -0.28 -0.41 -25.50
N CYS A 502 0.41 -0.64 -26.63
CA CYS A 502 -0.21 -1.15 -27.84
C CYS A 502 -0.33 -2.68 -27.81
N THR A 503 -1.56 -3.17 -27.62
CA THR A 503 -1.92 -4.59 -27.74
C THR A 503 -2.08 -5.04 -29.20
N THR A 504 -2.14 -6.35 -29.44
CA THR A 504 -2.39 -6.91 -30.78
C THR A 504 -3.71 -6.38 -31.39
N ALA A 505 -4.77 -6.25 -30.57
CA ALA A 505 -6.04 -5.65 -30.98
C ALA A 505 -5.90 -4.20 -31.48
N LEU A 506 -5.06 -3.41 -30.82
CA LEU A 506 -4.80 -2.01 -31.18
C LEU A 506 -3.91 -1.91 -32.42
N ALA A 507 -2.99 -2.86 -32.61
CA ALA A 507 -2.17 -2.96 -33.80
C ALA A 507 -3.02 -3.14 -35.07
N CYS A 508 -4.03 -4.02 -35.02
CA CYS A 508 -4.98 -4.23 -36.12
C CYS A 508 -5.66 -2.90 -36.54
N ARG A 509 -6.04 -2.07 -35.56
CA ARG A 509 -6.72 -0.79 -35.82
C ARG A 509 -5.81 0.26 -36.46
N ARG A 510 -4.49 0.21 -36.24
CA ARG A 510 -3.55 1.21 -36.76
C ARG A 510 -2.74 0.72 -37.96
N PHE A 511 -2.92 -0.53 -38.39
CA PHE A 511 -2.16 -1.14 -39.50
C PHE A 511 -2.23 -0.31 -40.79
N GLU A 512 -3.42 0.17 -41.16
CA GLU A 512 -3.66 1.01 -42.34
C GLU A 512 -2.94 2.36 -42.30
N ARG A 513 -2.56 2.85 -41.11
CA ARG A 513 -1.80 4.10 -40.93
C ARG A 513 -0.30 3.85 -40.78
N ASP A 514 0.07 2.86 -39.98
CA ASP A 514 1.43 2.72 -39.47
C ASP A 514 2.28 1.71 -40.25
N VAL A 515 1.67 0.87 -41.08
CA VAL A 515 2.38 -0.17 -41.86
C VAL A 515 2.14 0.01 -43.35
N LYS A 516 0.87 -0.03 -43.77
CA LYS A 516 0.49 -0.08 -45.19
C LYS A 516 1.01 1.09 -46.05
N PRO A 517 1.01 2.36 -45.60
CA PRO A 517 1.48 3.47 -46.43
C PRO A 517 2.96 3.41 -46.79
N PHE A 518 3.74 2.60 -46.08
CA PHE A 518 5.19 2.49 -46.24
C PHE A 518 5.60 1.39 -47.22
N GLU A 519 4.66 0.56 -47.68
CA GLU A 519 4.92 -0.60 -48.55
C GLU A 519 6.20 -1.36 -48.13
N PRO A 520 6.27 -1.85 -46.88
CA PRO A 520 7.47 -2.46 -46.35
C PRO A 520 7.79 -3.80 -47.04
N GLN A 521 9.08 -4.09 -47.19
CA GLN A 521 9.54 -5.41 -47.61
C GLN A 521 9.51 -6.42 -46.45
N LEU A 522 9.53 -5.93 -45.21
CA LEU A 522 9.47 -6.75 -44.01
C LEU A 522 8.76 -6.01 -42.88
N VAL A 523 7.83 -6.70 -42.21
CA VAL A 523 7.20 -6.26 -40.97
C VAL A 523 7.74 -7.07 -39.80
N ILE A 524 8.34 -6.39 -38.81
CA ILE A 524 8.79 -7.02 -37.57
C ILE A 524 7.82 -6.62 -36.47
N PHE A 525 7.29 -7.58 -35.71
CA PHE A 525 6.25 -7.26 -34.74
C PHE A 525 6.35 -7.99 -33.40
N SER A 526 5.90 -7.29 -32.35
CA SER A 526 5.62 -7.87 -31.04
C SER A 526 4.75 -6.95 -30.19
N PHE A 527 3.72 -7.52 -29.58
CA PHE A 527 2.77 -6.84 -28.68
C PHE A 527 2.63 -7.56 -27.33
N ALA A 528 3.46 -8.59 -27.12
CA ALA A 528 3.26 -9.59 -26.07
C ALA A 528 3.36 -9.00 -24.65
N PHE A 529 4.12 -7.92 -24.45
CA PHE A 529 4.19 -7.30 -23.12
C PHE A 529 2.90 -6.55 -22.81
N SER A 530 2.44 -5.72 -23.75
CA SER A 530 1.16 -5.01 -23.61
C SER A 530 -0.04 -5.96 -23.51
N ASP A 531 -0.06 -7.04 -24.29
CA ASP A 531 -1.11 -8.08 -24.24
C ASP A 531 -1.13 -8.83 -22.90
N ALA A 532 0.01 -8.91 -22.21
CA ALA A 532 0.15 -9.59 -20.93
C ALA A 532 0.08 -8.67 -19.70
N ARG A 533 0.06 -7.33 -19.88
CA ARG A 533 0.15 -6.38 -18.77
C ARG A 533 -1.08 -6.45 -17.87
N CYS A 534 -0.89 -6.56 -16.55
CA CYS A 534 -1.97 -6.50 -15.56
C CYS A 534 -1.75 -5.36 -14.56
N GLY A 535 -2.84 -4.68 -14.19
CA GLY A 535 -2.78 -3.54 -13.26
C GLY A 535 -2.52 -3.98 -11.82
N PHE A 536 -1.80 -3.17 -11.05
CA PHE A 536 -1.63 -3.40 -9.62
C PHE A 536 -2.98 -3.32 -8.88
N GLY A 537 -3.24 -4.26 -7.98
CA GLY A 537 -4.47 -4.28 -7.17
C GLY A 537 -5.74 -4.70 -7.90
N THR A 538 -5.67 -5.14 -9.17
CA THR A 538 -6.83 -5.74 -9.83
C THR A 538 -7.14 -7.10 -9.20
N SER A 539 -8.34 -7.23 -8.62
CA SER A 539 -8.92 -8.51 -8.24
C SER A 539 -9.39 -9.23 -9.52
N ALA A 540 -8.44 -9.67 -10.34
CA ALA A 540 -8.73 -10.50 -11.50
C ALA A 540 -9.29 -11.84 -11.02
N PRO A 541 -10.45 -12.29 -11.54
CA PRO A 541 -10.94 -13.65 -11.31
C PRO A 541 -9.97 -14.70 -11.87
N ASP A 542 -10.00 -15.91 -11.31
CA ASP A 542 -9.10 -17.02 -11.69
C ASP A 542 -9.16 -17.40 -13.19
N ASP A 543 -10.22 -16.95 -13.90
CA ASP A 543 -10.44 -17.19 -15.34
C ASP A 543 -9.81 -16.16 -16.29
N GLU A 544 -9.20 -15.08 -15.77
CA GLU A 544 -8.77 -13.94 -16.59
C GLU A 544 -7.69 -14.34 -17.60
N CYS A 545 -6.75 -15.19 -17.19
CA CYS A 545 -5.69 -15.68 -18.07
C CYS A 545 -6.27 -16.39 -19.29
N ALA A 546 -7.18 -17.36 -19.09
CA ALA A 546 -7.81 -18.10 -20.17
C ALA A 546 -8.61 -17.19 -21.13
N ARG A 547 -9.40 -16.24 -20.58
CA ARG A 547 -10.15 -15.29 -21.42
C ARG A 547 -9.24 -14.39 -22.25
N ARG A 548 -8.18 -13.85 -21.66
CA ARG A 548 -7.22 -12.98 -22.37
C ARG A 548 -6.47 -13.74 -23.44
N THR A 549 -6.05 -14.97 -23.15
CA THR A 549 -5.36 -15.82 -24.12
C THR A 549 -6.25 -16.20 -25.30
N ALA A 550 -7.55 -16.47 -25.08
CA ALA A 550 -8.50 -16.71 -26.16
C ALA A 550 -8.73 -15.46 -27.03
N ALA A 551 -8.96 -14.29 -26.42
CA ALA A 551 -9.10 -13.04 -27.15
C ALA A 551 -7.84 -12.70 -27.96
N LEU A 552 -6.65 -12.97 -27.40
CA LEU A 552 -5.37 -12.79 -28.08
C LEU A 552 -5.24 -13.69 -29.33
N ALA A 553 -5.74 -14.91 -29.28
CA ALA A 553 -5.72 -15.80 -30.44
C ALA A 553 -6.53 -15.20 -31.60
N ASP A 554 -7.74 -14.68 -31.31
CA ASP A 554 -8.59 -14.01 -32.29
C ASP A 554 -7.95 -12.71 -32.80
N ASP A 555 -7.36 -11.92 -31.91
CA ASP A 555 -6.63 -10.70 -32.24
C ASP A 555 -5.45 -10.98 -33.17
N PHE A 556 -4.67 -12.02 -32.88
CA PHE A 556 -3.55 -12.43 -33.72
C PHE A 556 -4.03 -12.89 -35.10
N CYS A 557 -5.11 -13.68 -35.16
CA CYS A 557 -5.69 -14.12 -36.44
C CYS A 557 -6.04 -12.92 -37.33
N ARG A 558 -6.67 -11.88 -36.76
CA ARG A 558 -6.95 -10.63 -37.49
C ARG A 558 -5.69 -9.90 -37.95
N PHE A 559 -4.64 -9.89 -37.13
CA PHE A 559 -3.37 -9.25 -37.51
C PHE A 559 -2.68 -10.02 -38.64
N ASP A 560 -2.70 -11.35 -38.57
CA ASP A 560 -2.17 -12.24 -39.60
C ASP A 560 -2.92 -12.11 -40.93
N GLU A 561 -4.24 -11.99 -40.89
CA GLU A 561 -5.07 -11.69 -42.07
C GLU A 561 -4.67 -10.37 -42.73
N LEU A 562 -4.34 -9.33 -41.95
CA LEU A 562 -3.88 -8.04 -42.49
C LEU A 562 -2.51 -8.15 -43.17
N LEU A 563 -1.58 -8.93 -42.59
CA LEU A 563 -0.27 -9.19 -43.19
C LEU A 563 -0.41 -9.96 -44.50
N HIS A 564 -1.23 -11.01 -44.52
CA HIS A 564 -1.51 -11.82 -45.71
C HIS A 564 -2.22 -11.00 -46.79
N ALA A 565 -3.24 -10.22 -46.44
CA ALA A 565 -3.99 -9.38 -47.38
C ALA A 565 -3.10 -8.32 -48.06
N ALA A 566 -2.08 -7.84 -47.36
CA ALA A 566 -1.11 -6.88 -47.89
C ALA A 566 0.12 -7.55 -48.54
N ASN A 567 0.24 -8.88 -48.48
CA ASN A 567 1.38 -9.66 -48.96
C ASN A 567 2.72 -9.20 -48.38
N TYR A 568 2.76 -8.90 -47.07
CA TYR A 568 3.98 -8.48 -46.40
C TYR A 568 4.65 -9.66 -45.68
N PRO A 569 5.92 -9.98 -46.01
CA PRO A 569 6.73 -10.86 -45.18
C PRO A 569 6.79 -10.34 -43.75
N ALA A 570 6.68 -11.24 -42.78
CA ALA A 570 6.67 -10.88 -41.37
C ALA A 570 7.68 -11.68 -40.55
N LEU A 571 8.15 -11.08 -39.47
CA LEU A 571 8.95 -11.71 -38.44
C LEU A 571 8.34 -11.38 -37.08
N CYS A 572 7.98 -12.41 -36.33
CA CYS A 572 7.52 -12.24 -34.95
C CYS A 572 8.73 -12.35 -34.01
N TRP A 573 8.85 -11.45 -33.04
CA TRP A 573 9.83 -11.62 -31.98
C TRP A 573 9.14 -11.73 -30.61
N LEU A 574 9.49 -12.77 -29.87
CA LEU A 574 9.04 -12.99 -28.51
C LEU A 574 10.02 -12.25 -27.58
N PRO A 575 9.54 -11.27 -26.80
CA PRO A 575 10.40 -10.34 -26.09
C PRO A 575 11.27 -10.96 -25.00
N ASN A 576 12.22 -10.18 -24.49
CA ASN A 576 13.09 -10.51 -23.36
C ASN A 576 12.31 -10.91 -22.08
N PRO A 577 12.96 -11.55 -21.08
CA PRO A 577 12.32 -11.84 -19.81
C PRO A 577 11.95 -10.56 -19.04
N ILE A 578 10.92 -10.66 -18.21
CA ILE A 578 10.47 -9.62 -17.29
C ILE A 578 10.77 -10.03 -15.83
N TYR A 579 10.89 -9.05 -14.94
CA TYR A 579 11.15 -9.25 -13.50
C TYR A 579 10.20 -8.44 -12.60
N PRO A 580 8.87 -8.64 -12.69
CA PRO A 580 7.84 -7.97 -11.88
C PRO A 580 8.18 -7.82 -10.38
N GLN A 581 8.88 -8.78 -9.77
CA GLN A 581 9.32 -8.71 -8.37
C GLN A 581 10.14 -7.45 -8.05
N ASP A 582 10.86 -6.92 -9.04
CA ASP A 582 11.69 -5.72 -8.92
C ASP A 582 10.93 -4.43 -9.27
N SER A 583 9.63 -4.53 -9.56
CA SER A 583 8.79 -3.38 -9.91
C SER A 583 8.63 -2.40 -8.75
N PRO A 584 8.65 -1.07 -9.01
CA PRO A 584 8.44 -0.05 -7.99
C PRO A 584 6.98 0.08 -7.53
N GLU A 585 6.01 -0.56 -8.21
CA GLU A 585 4.56 -0.36 -7.98
C GLU A 585 4.04 -0.90 -6.62
N GLY A 586 4.80 -1.77 -5.94
CA GLY A 586 4.34 -2.47 -4.73
C GLY A 586 5.03 -2.11 -3.40
N ARG A 587 5.64 -0.93 -3.28
CA ARG A 587 6.47 -0.58 -2.09
C ARG A 587 5.72 -0.54 -0.75
N TYR A 588 4.39 -0.52 -0.73
CA TYR A 588 3.58 -0.34 0.48
C TYR A 588 2.97 -1.64 1.04
N ASP A 589 2.76 -2.66 0.21
CA ASP A 589 2.20 -3.96 0.61
C ASP A 589 2.95 -5.09 -0.11
N ARG A 590 3.81 -5.78 0.64
CA ARG A 590 4.68 -6.85 0.15
C ARG A 590 3.89 -8.07 -0.35
N ASP A 591 2.79 -8.42 0.29
CA ASP A 591 2.05 -9.64 -0.04
C ASP A 591 1.14 -9.38 -1.26
N ALA A 592 0.55 -8.20 -1.37
CA ALA A 592 -0.14 -7.78 -2.57
C ALA A 592 0.81 -7.67 -3.78
N HIS A 593 2.02 -7.16 -3.56
CA HIS A 593 3.07 -7.09 -4.58
C HIS A 593 3.49 -8.47 -5.07
N ALA A 594 3.78 -9.40 -4.16
CA ALA A 594 4.14 -10.77 -4.52
C ALA A 594 3.08 -11.45 -5.38
N ARG A 595 1.80 -11.36 -4.98
CA ARG A 595 0.67 -11.91 -5.76
C ARG A 595 0.51 -11.26 -7.13
N TRP A 596 0.71 -9.96 -7.24
CA TRP A 596 0.69 -9.28 -8.54
C TRP A 596 1.87 -9.72 -9.41
N ALA A 597 3.08 -9.82 -8.85
CA ALA A 597 4.27 -10.22 -9.58
C ALA A 597 4.15 -11.64 -10.14
N GLU A 598 3.68 -12.60 -9.34
CA GLU A 598 3.41 -13.98 -9.79
C GLU A 598 2.38 -14.01 -10.92
N ARG A 599 1.32 -13.22 -10.81
CA ARG A 599 0.28 -13.12 -11.84
C ARG A 599 0.79 -12.51 -13.15
N GLN A 600 1.58 -11.43 -13.06
CA GLN A 600 2.18 -10.77 -14.22
C GLN A 600 3.12 -11.72 -14.96
N HIS A 601 3.92 -12.51 -14.22
CA HIS A 601 4.74 -13.58 -14.80
C HIS A 601 3.89 -14.65 -15.49
N ALA A 602 2.86 -15.17 -14.81
CA ALA A 602 2.01 -16.23 -15.36
C ALA A 602 1.27 -15.79 -16.64
N LEU A 603 0.76 -14.54 -16.67
CA LEU A 603 0.11 -13.96 -17.85
C LEU A 603 1.08 -13.75 -19.02
N PHE A 604 2.29 -13.26 -18.74
CA PHE A 604 3.32 -13.09 -19.77
C PHE A 604 3.73 -14.44 -20.37
N ASP A 605 3.93 -15.46 -19.54
CA ASP A 605 4.22 -16.81 -19.97
C ASP A 605 3.12 -17.42 -20.84
N ALA A 606 1.85 -17.24 -20.43
CA ALA A 606 0.71 -17.70 -21.21
C ALA A 606 0.60 -16.98 -22.56
N THR A 607 0.83 -15.66 -22.57
CA THR A 607 0.81 -14.82 -23.77
C THR A 607 1.89 -15.27 -24.76
N LEU A 608 3.14 -15.47 -24.31
CA LEU A 608 4.22 -15.93 -25.19
C LEU A 608 3.96 -17.31 -25.78
N ARG A 609 3.42 -18.25 -24.99
CA ARG A 609 3.01 -19.57 -25.49
C ARG A 609 1.93 -19.44 -26.57
N GLN A 610 0.93 -18.61 -26.33
CA GLN A 610 -0.16 -18.39 -27.29
C GLN A 610 0.33 -17.75 -28.58
N VAL A 611 1.14 -16.68 -28.49
CA VAL A 611 1.73 -16.03 -29.69
C VAL A 611 2.56 -17.03 -30.48
N ARG A 612 3.37 -17.86 -29.83
CA ARG A 612 4.15 -18.92 -30.49
C ARG A 612 3.25 -19.93 -31.20
N GLN A 613 2.18 -20.36 -30.55
CA GLN A 613 1.21 -21.28 -31.13
C GLN A 613 0.48 -20.65 -32.32
N SER A 614 0.09 -19.38 -32.22
CA SER A 614 -0.56 -18.65 -33.31
C SER A 614 0.39 -18.47 -34.50
N CYS A 615 1.68 -18.14 -34.27
CA CYS A 615 2.70 -18.07 -35.33
C CYS A 615 2.85 -19.41 -36.05
N ALA A 616 2.95 -20.52 -35.28
CA ALA A 616 3.06 -21.85 -35.86
C ALA A 616 1.81 -22.23 -36.68
N SER A 617 0.61 -21.85 -36.21
CA SER A 617 -0.66 -22.11 -36.88
C SER A 617 -0.83 -21.28 -38.17
N ALA A 618 -0.29 -20.06 -38.19
CA ALA A 618 -0.24 -19.19 -39.36
C ALA A 618 0.87 -19.56 -40.36
N GLY A 619 1.74 -20.54 -40.04
CA GLY A 619 2.88 -20.90 -40.88
C GLY A 619 4.02 -19.87 -40.87
N LEU A 620 4.05 -18.98 -39.88
CA LEU A 620 5.10 -17.98 -39.72
C LEU A 620 6.37 -18.61 -39.15
N ASN A 621 7.32 -18.95 -40.02
CA ASN A 621 8.56 -19.64 -39.65
C ASN A 621 9.64 -18.71 -39.04
N ALA A 622 9.56 -17.41 -39.32
CA ALA A 622 10.50 -16.42 -38.80
C ALA A 622 10.08 -15.93 -37.41
N VAL A 623 10.46 -16.70 -36.37
CA VAL A 623 10.19 -16.37 -34.96
C VAL A 623 11.49 -16.28 -34.15
N VAL A 624 11.74 -15.13 -33.52
CA VAL A 624 12.89 -14.91 -32.64
C VAL A 624 12.46 -15.00 -31.19
N ASP A 625 12.94 -15.99 -30.44
CA ASP A 625 12.65 -16.14 -29.01
C ASP A 625 13.72 -15.46 -28.14
N ALA A 626 13.64 -14.13 -28.01
CA ALA A 626 14.61 -13.36 -27.26
C ALA A 626 14.63 -13.75 -25.77
N ARG A 627 13.48 -14.17 -25.20
CA ARG A 627 13.45 -14.69 -23.83
C ARG A 627 14.35 -15.91 -23.66
N ALA A 628 14.22 -16.90 -24.55
CA ALA A 628 15.07 -18.08 -24.50
C ALA A 628 16.54 -17.69 -24.65
N LEU A 629 16.87 -16.79 -25.59
CA LEU A 629 18.23 -16.34 -25.86
C LEU A 629 18.86 -15.56 -24.70
N PHE A 630 18.10 -14.74 -23.98
CA PHE A 630 18.56 -14.06 -22.76
C PHE A 630 18.88 -15.05 -21.64
N THR A 631 18.10 -16.13 -21.54
CA THR A 631 18.13 -17.05 -20.40
C THR A 631 19.01 -18.28 -20.62
N VAL A 632 19.64 -18.44 -21.78
CA VAL A 632 20.59 -19.55 -22.07
C VAL A 632 21.66 -19.70 -20.98
N ASN A 633 22.17 -18.57 -20.45
CA ASN A 633 23.18 -18.54 -19.40
C ASN A 633 22.60 -18.29 -17.99
N GLY A 634 21.30 -18.51 -17.81
CA GLY A 634 20.54 -18.31 -16.58
C GLY A 634 20.12 -16.86 -16.29
N ASP A 635 19.15 -16.71 -15.38
CA ASP A 635 18.52 -15.41 -15.06
C ASP A 635 19.48 -14.35 -14.53
N LYS A 636 20.52 -14.75 -13.79
CA LYS A 636 21.55 -13.81 -13.30
C LYS A 636 22.29 -13.13 -14.45
N SER A 637 22.52 -13.85 -15.54
CA SER A 637 23.19 -13.34 -16.73
C SER A 637 22.23 -12.49 -17.55
N ALA A 638 20.98 -12.95 -17.72
CA ALA A 638 19.91 -12.22 -18.41
C ALA A 638 19.69 -10.81 -17.83
N ARG A 639 19.72 -10.68 -16.49
CA ARG A 639 19.59 -9.39 -15.79
C ARG A 639 20.66 -8.35 -16.16
N ARG A 640 21.83 -8.76 -16.66
CA ARG A 640 22.88 -7.82 -17.12
C ARG A 640 22.52 -7.09 -18.40
N TRP A 641 21.59 -7.65 -19.17
CA TRP A 641 21.08 -7.06 -20.42
C TRP A 641 19.76 -6.31 -20.20
N MET A 642 19.31 -6.22 -18.95
CA MET A 642 18.14 -5.45 -18.54
C MET A 642 18.54 -4.05 -18.07
N ALA A 643 17.63 -3.09 -18.22
CA ALA A 643 17.81 -1.76 -17.67
C ALA A 643 17.76 -1.80 -16.13
N SER A 644 18.58 -1.00 -15.45
CA SER A 644 18.68 -1.00 -13.99
C SER A 644 17.48 -0.35 -13.30
N ASP A 645 16.77 0.52 -14.03
CA ASP A 645 15.63 1.32 -13.59
C ASP A 645 14.29 0.78 -14.12
N SER A 646 14.30 -0.35 -14.82
CA SER A 646 13.10 -1.00 -15.34
C SER A 646 13.12 -2.50 -15.07
N TRP A 647 11.95 -3.05 -14.79
CA TRP A 647 11.77 -4.48 -14.57
C TRP A 647 11.42 -5.26 -15.85
N PHE A 648 11.26 -4.58 -16.99
CA PHE A 648 10.85 -5.20 -18.26
C PHE A 648 11.64 -4.72 -19.47
N LEU A 649 12.25 -3.52 -19.43
CA LEU A 649 13.05 -3.01 -20.54
C LEU A 649 14.48 -3.59 -20.53
N HIS A 650 15.00 -3.88 -21.72
CA HIS A 650 16.41 -4.15 -21.93
C HIS A 650 17.25 -2.86 -21.89
N ASN A 651 18.55 -3.00 -21.61
CA ASN A 651 19.52 -1.92 -21.78
C ASN A 651 20.12 -1.92 -23.21
N GLU A 652 21.07 -1.04 -23.49
CA GLU A 652 21.68 -0.94 -24.82
C GLU A 652 22.39 -2.24 -25.26
N ILE A 653 23.08 -2.94 -24.35
CA ILE A 653 23.73 -4.22 -24.67
C ILE A 653 22.66 -5.27 -25.05
N GLY A 654 21.54 -5.28 -24.32
CA GLY A 654 20.39 -6.08 -24.67
C GLY A 654 19.79 -5.69 -26.02
N ALA A 655 19.67 -4.40 -26.33
CA ALA A 655 19.16 -3.90 -27.61
C ALA A 655 20.04 -4.35 -28.79
N GLN A 656 21.37 -4.27 -28.65
CA GLN A 656 22.32 -4.73 -29.66
C GLN A 656 22.21 -6.24 -29.89
N SER A 657 22.02 -7.02 -28.81
CA SER A 657 21.84 -8.48 -28.89
C SER A 657 20.54 -8.85 -29.60
N ILE A 658 19.43 -8.19 -29.25
CA ILE A 658 18.13 -8.37 -29.92
C ILE A 658 18.25 -8.06 -31.42
N ALA A 659 18.86 -6.91 -31.77
CA ALA A 659 19.08 -6.52 -33.15
C ALA A 659 19.89 -7.57 -33.94
N ALA A 660 20.96 -8.12 -33.34
CA ALA A 660 21.78 -9.16 -33.97
C ALA A 660 21.03 -10.49 -34.18
N TRP A 661 20.17 -10.90 -33.24
CA TRP A 661 19.39 -12.13 -33.41
C TRP A 661 18.29 -11.99 -34.47
N ILE A 662 17.64 -10.82 -34.50
CA ILE A 662 16.67 -10.48 -35.55
C ILE A 662 17.37 -10.45 -36.91
N GLU A 663 18.53 -9.80 -37.01
CA GLU A 663 19.34 -9.80 -38.24
C GLU A 663 19.68 -11.23 -38.71
N SER A 664 20.19 -12.09 -37.81
CA SER A 664 20.52 -13.48 -38.15
C SER A 664 19.30 -14.22 -38.72
N THR A 665 18.14 -14.03 -38.09
CA THR A 665 16.90 -14.68 -38.51
C THR A 665 16.40 -14.16 -39.87
N ILE A 666 16.54 -12.86 -40.14
CA ILE A 666 16.22 -12.27 -41.44
C ILE A 666 17.07 -12.90 -42.54
N VAL A 667 18.37 -13.07 -42.29
CA VAL A 667 19.32 -13.68 -43.25
C VAL A 667 19.03 -15.17 -43.45
N GLU A 668 18.89 -15.93 -42.37
CA GLU A 668 18.63 -17.37 -42.40
C GLU A 668 17.33 -17.73 -43.15
N ASN A 669 16.29 -16.91 -42.96
CA ASN A 669 14.98 -17.11 -43.58
C ASN A 669 14.81 -16.35 -44.91
N LYS A 670 15.85 -15.67 -45.41
CA LYS A 670 15.85 -14.89 -46.67
C LYS A 670 14.67 -13.92 -46.78
N LEU A 671 14.30 -13.25 -45.69
CA LEU A 671 13.09 -12.43 -45.62
C LEU A 671 13.14 -11.16 -46.47
N LEU A 672 14.34 -10.75 -46.90
CA LEU A 672 14.54 -9.62 -47.82
C LEU A 672 15.00 -10.09 -49.22
N GLY A 673 14.70 -11.35 -49.56
CA GLY A 673 15.11 -12.00 -50.81
C GLY A 673 16.59 -12.37 -50.83
N GLU A 674 17.17 -12.53 -52.03
CA GLU A 674 18.60 -12.84 -52.24
C GLU A 674 19.53 -11.62 -52.06
N ARG A 675 19.00 -10.49 -51.57
CA ARG A 675 19.78 -9.27 -51.37
C ARG A 675 20.76 -9.37 -50.18
N LEU A 676 20.54 -10.34 -49.28
CA LEU A 676 21.27 -10.53 -48.02
C LEU A 676 22.08 -11.82 -47.94
#